data_AF-A0A2N3LE96-F1
#
_entry.id   AF-A0A2N3LE96-F1
#
_cell.length_a   1.000
_cell.length_b   1.000
_cell.length_c   1.000
_cell.angle_alpha   90.00
_cell.angle_beta   90.00
_cell.angle_gamma   90.00
#
_symmetry.space_group_name_H-M   'P 1'
#
loop_
_entity.id
_entity.type
_entity.pdbx_description
1 polymer ?
#
loop_
_entity_poly.entity_id
_entity_poly.type
_entity_poly.pdbx_seq_one_letter_code
_entity_poly.pdbx_strand_id
1 'polypeptide(L)'
;MMSYENVKLWFAKDENNEIITIDTVNELNKQNTYHCPVCGSDLKPKAIESKRIAPHFAHVDASKCNSESQIHFWFKNKFLEKGDKFTVVSDTEKEYICKDILVEQSYETESGLYRPDVTVVTECGNTIYFEMAFTNKKHVKDYLDKWLELKNIVVEVDIKQLALNDKLPTFKALFYDGKCFNVKKGDAYYNTIGKYKEEKLLGNVDEDLKKRIQKLDWFWDDIFRYQKGEVEIEYMVNLIDNINIFDIEIVKTILIKSNCSLSWDDYINYKTDLKLKETSDYFNKININYLYHIKIEKIIKWNKVLDVVFVFQNQYKNNMNFSLSLRNMSINRIIKELDKKTGGIDNFKKLVLELEEKYDFSTQYLYKKGICNFFTLHKGIDDELYGYLNFEYVGKYKIGKTTFTLKTSLSKDDICEIINNKQRKMIERIKRVYRWHTAKNNNILDDAIIFLNDKYKKNDDKFHFRLNREVYDNKYVPVLTFSYDFCTLKQIKLNDEIIGTSVINTILNFVNNSLNKEFLGESCLIDEPKILSAIKTLKNKHENLGISCLRGFSSFNRTNIILYSTYKQYKDLCLTIDKESYSKMLYSNNTCNNVEKIIENEVFNCIRQKHLNKYNRCTECESLLRIDNGEIKFYVEKGFELPKRCKSCRNKRKLNK
;
A
#
# COMPACT_ATOMS: atom_id res chain seq x y z
N MET A 1 33.94 -24.62 -31.87
CA MET A 1 33.76 -23.30 -31.23
C MET A 1 33.36 -22.30 -32.32
N MET A 2 32.08 -21.96 -32.46
CA MET A 2 31.64 -20.89 -33.37
C MET A 2 31.52 -19.59 -32.55
N SER A 3 32.38 -18.60 -32.84
CA SER A 3 32.17 -17.24 -32.32
C SER A 3 31.14 -16.53 -33.20
N TYR A 4 30.20 -15.82 -32.58
CA TYR A 4 29.08 -15.15 -33.27
C TYR A 4 29.52 -14.08 -34.29
N GLU A 5 30.71 -13.53 -34.12
CA GLU A 5 31.33 -12.60 -35.07
C GLU A 5 31.83 -13.30 -36.36
N ASN A 6 31.79 -14.63 -36.40
CA ASN A 6 32.27 -15.48 -37.49
C ASN A 6 31.21 -16.46 -38.01
N VAL A 7 29.90 -16.16 -37.94
CA VAL A 7 28.95 -16.85 -38.81
C VAL A 7 29.21 -16.39 -40.24
N LYS A 8 30.25 -16.96 -40.84
CA LYS A 8 30.46 -16.93 -42.28
C LYS A 8 29.29 -17.72 -42.86
N LEU A 9 28.53 -17.17 -43.82
CA LEU A 9 27.31 -17.83 -44.31
C LEU A 9 27.61 -19.27 -44.63
N TRP A 10 26.93 -20.19 -43.97
CA TRP A 10 27.14 -21.62 -44.18
C TRP A 10 26.00 -22.22 -45.01
N PHE A 11 25.05 -21.40 -45.45
CA PHE A 11 23.90 -21.78 -46.27
C PHE A 11 23.60 -20.76 -47.37
N ALA A 12 22.94 -21.21 -48.43
CA ALA A 12 22.51 -20.41 -49.58
C ALA A 12 21.28 -21.05 -50.26
N LYS A 13 20.61 -20.31 -51.14
CA LYS A 13 19.71 -20.88 -52.14
C LYS A 13 20.53 -21.27 -53.36
N ASP A 14 20.30 -22.49 -53.87
CA ASP A 14 20.83 -22.91 -55.16
C ASP A 14 19.94 -22.39 -56.32
N GLU A 15 20.22 -22.88 -57.53
CA GLU A 15 19.50 -22.50 -58.75
C GLU A 15 18.03 -22.96 -58.76
N ASN A 16 17.70 -23.97 -57.95
CA ASN A 16 16.35 -24.48 -57.77
C ASN A 16 15.60 -23.80 -56.62
N ASN A 17 16.17 -22.74 -56.01
CA ASN A 17 15.68 -22.08 -54.81
C ASN A 17 15.66 -22.97 -53.54
N GLU A 18 16.36 -24.10 -53.54
CA GLU A 18 16.47 -24.97 -52.37
C GLU A 18 17.57 -24.47 -51.42
N ILE A 19 17.33 -24.58 -50.12
CA ILE A 19 18.32 -24.20 -49.10
C ILE A 19 19.37 -25.31 -48.99
N ILE A 20 20.60 -24.99 -49.40
CA ILE A 20 21.75 -25.88 -49.29
C ILE A 20 22.75 -25.37 -48.27
N THR A 21 23.57 -26.26 -47.73
CA THR A 21 24.68 -25.91 -46.83
C THR A 21 26.01 -26.01 -47.56
N ILE A 22 27.02 -25.25 -47.09
CA ILE A 22 28.33 -25.18 -47.74
C ILE A 22 29.04 -26.53 -47.81
N ASP A 23 28.72 -27.44 -46.89
CA ASP A 23 29.28 -28.80 -46.85
C ASP A 23 28.83 -29.67 -48.03
N THR A 24 27.74 -29.30 -48.70
CA THR A 24 27.25 -29.96 -49.91
C THR A 24 27.89 -29.43 -51.20
N VAL A 25 28.69 -28.37 -51.11
CA VAL A 25 29.39 -27.77 -52.25
C VAL A 25 30.74 -28.45 -52.46
N ASN A 26 30.97 -28.94 -53.68
CA ASN A 26 32.17 -29.62 -54.14
C ASN A 26 32.66 -29.00 -55.47
N GLU A 27 33.78 -29.48 -56.02
CA GLU A 27 34.36 -28.92 -57.25
C GLU A 27 33.43 -28.98 -58.49
N LEU A 28 32.43 -29.87 -58.51
CA LEU A 28 31.48 -29.99 -59.62
C LEU A 28 30.41 -28.89 -59.59
N ASN A 29 29.96 -28.47 -58.41
CA ASN A 29 28.87 -27.50 -58.26
C ASN A 29 29.33 -26.13 -57.72
N LYS A 30 30.62 -25.95 -57.40
CA LYS A 30 31.21 -24.69 -56.92
C LYS A 30 31.02 -23.50 -57.86
N GLN A 31 30.83 -23.74 -59.16
CA GLN A 31 30.58 -22.69 -60.15
C GLN A 31 29.10 -22.32 -60.30
N ASN A 32 28.19 -23.03 -59.63
CA ASN A 32 26.77 -22.73 -59.68
C ASN A 32 26.48 -21.36 -59.08
N THR A 33 25.32 -20.83 -59.46
CA THR A 33 24.82 -19.58 -58.89
C THR A 33 24.15 -19.85 -57.54
N TYR A 34 24.57 -19.07 -56.54
CA TYR A 34 24.04 -19.15 -55.19
C TYR A 34 23.53 -17.78 -54.76
N HIS A 35 22.39 -17.77 -54.08
CA HIS A 35 21.76 -16.54 -53.65
C HIS A 35 21.53 -16.55 -52.14
N CYS A 36 21.69 -15.38 -51.51
CA CYS A 36 21.37 -15.24 -50.11
C CYS A 36 19.85 -15.32 -49.93
N PRO A 37 19.32 -16.25 -49.11
CA PRO A 37 17.88 -16.35 -48.87
C PRO A 37 17.30 -15.14 -48.12
N VAL A 38 18.14 -14.32 -47.49
CA VAL A 38 17.73 -13.15 -46.73
C VAL A 38 17.64 -11.89 -47.60
N CYS A 39 18.71 -11.54 -48.31
CA CYS A 39 18.77 -10.30 -49.09
C CYS A 39 18.66 -10.49 -50.61
N GLY A 40 18.70 -11.74 -51.10
CA GLY A 40 18.68 -12.07 -52.52
C GLY A 40 20.00 -11.83 -53.26
N SER A 41 21.02 -11.27 -52.61
CA SER A 41 22.32 -11.02 -53.24
C SER A 41 23.04 -12.32 -53.63
N ASP A 42 23.83 -12.25 -54.70
CA ASP A 42 24.70 -13.35 -55.11
C ASP A 42 25.73 -13.70 -54.05
N LEU A 43 25.97 -15.00 -53.92
CA LEU A 43 26.91 -15.62 -53.01
C LEU A 43 27.95 -16.42 -53.80
N LYS A 44 29.20 -16.43 -53.31
CA LYS A 44 30.28 -17.26 -53.84
C LYS A 44 30.80 -18.21 -52.75
N PRO A 45 30.88 -19.52 -53.02
CA PRO A 45 31.55 -20.46 -52.13
C PRO A 45 33.03 -20.08 -51.99
N LYS A 46 33.55 -20.10 -50.76
CA LYS A 46 34.95 -19.83 -50.44
C LYS A 46 35.48 -20.88 -49.46
N ALA A 47 36.79 -21.06 -49.52
CA ALA A 47 37.54 -21.90 -48.57
C ALA A 47 37.12 -23.38 -48.51
N ILE A 48 36.46 -23.92 -49.56
CA ILE A 48 36.03 -25.33 -49.65
C ILE A 48 37.19 -26.31 -49.37
N GLU A 49 38.38 -26.03 -49.90
CA GLU A 49 39.57 -26.89 -49.75
C GLU A 49 40.56 -26.39 -48.68
N SER A 50 40.19 -25.35 -47.91
CA SER A 50 41.13 -24.73 -46.99
C SER A 50 41.26 -25.53 -45.69
N LYS A 51 42.48 -25.93 -45.35
CA LYS A 51 42.78 -26.51 -44.02
C LYS A 51 42.82 -25.47 -42.88
N ARG A 52 42.78 -24.17 -43.20
CA ARG A 52 42.94 -23.07 -42.23
C ARG A 52 41.64 -22.29 -41.96
N ILE A 53 40.72 -22.28 -42.91
CA ILE A 53 39.50 -21.48 -42.86
C ILE A 53 38.32 -22.40 -43.16
N ALA A 54 37.30 -22.39 -42.29
CA ALA A 54 36.08 -23.15 -42.54
C ALA A 54 35.41 -22.73 -43.88
N PRO A 55 34.94 -23.69 -44.69
CA PRO A 55 34.15 -23.41 -45.89
C PRO A 55 32.98 -22.47 -45.55
N HIS A 56 32.73 -21.49 -46.43
CA HIS A 56 31.59 -20.58 -46.29
C HIS A 56 31.19 -19.94 -47.62
N PHE A 57 29.95 -19.49 -47.72
CA PHE A 57 29.50 -18.54 -48.73
C PHE A 57 29.91 -17.12 -48.35
N ALA A 58 30.32 -16.35 -49.36
CA ALA A 58 30.63 -14.94 -49.23
C ALA A 58 29.74 -14.13 -50.16
N HIS A 59 29.11 -13.09 -49.62
CA HIS A 59 28.36 -12.12 -50.40
C HIS A 59 29.25 -11.45 -51.44
N VAL A 60 28.71 -11.32 -52.66
CA VAL A 60 29.24 -10.39 -53.66
C VAL A 60 28.89 -8.96 -53.25
N ASP A 61 27.66 -8.74 -52.79
CA ASP A 61 27.22 -7.49 -52.16
C ASP A 61 26.54 -7.77 -50.80
N ALA A 62 27.20 -7.34 -49.72
CA ALA A 62 26.75 -7.54 -48.34
C ALA A 62 25.92 -6.35 -47.80
N SER A 63 25.75 -5.26 -48.55
CA SER A 63 25.15 -4.01 -48.06
C SER A 63 23.72 -4.17 -47.51
N LYS A 64 23.00 -5.20 -47.96
CA LYS A 64 21.60 -5.50 -47.61
C LYS A 64 21.44 -6.64 -46.59
N CYS A 65 22.53 -7.20 -46.06
CA CYS A 65 22.45 -8.36 -45.18
C CYS A 65 23.34 -8.23 -43.96
N ASN A 66 22.83 -8.64 -42.79
CA ASN A 66 23.60 -8.73 -41.55
C ASN A 66 23.52 -10.15 -40.97
N SER A 67 24.44 -10.45 -40.05
CA SER A 67 24.55 -11.77 -39.41
C SER A 67 23.32 -12.14 -38.57
N GLU A 68 22.66 -11.16 -37.93
CA GLU A 68 21.42 -11.38 -37.16
C GLU A 68 20.27 -11.86 -38.06
N SER A 69 20.07 -11.21 -39.21
CA SER A 69 19.02 -11.60 -40.16
C SER A 69 19.25 -13.00 -40.73
N GLN A 70 20.50 -13.40 -40.95
CA GLN A 70 20.85 -14.76 -41.38
C GLN A 70 20.54 -15.80 -40.31
N ILE A 71 20.90 -15.50 -39.07
CA ILE A 71 20.61 -16.39 -37.93
C ILE A 71 19.10 -16.54 -37.74
N HIS A 72 18.33 -15.44 -37.77
CA HIS A 72 16.88 -15.50 -37.67
C HIS A 72 16.25 -16.32 -38.81
N PHE A 73 16.70 -16.11 -40.06
CA PHE A 73 16.22 -16.92 -41.18
C PHE A 73 16.49 -18.41 -40.97
N TRP A 74 17.72 -18.76 -40.57
CA TRP A 74 18.08 -20.15 -40.34
C TRP A 74 17.20 -20.78 -39.27
N PHE A 75 17.04 -20.11 -38.12
CA PHE A 75 16.22 -20.64 -37.04
C PHE A 75 14.74 -20.75 -37.41
N LYS A 76 14.20 -19.82 -38.21
CA LYS A 76 12.81 -19.90 -38.70
C LYS A 76 12.54 -21.12 -39.56
N ASN A 77 13.51 -21.51 -40.39
CA ASN A 77 13.27 -22.47 -41.47
C ASN A 77 13.88 -23.85 -41.23
N LYS A 78 14.90 -23.95 -40.38
CA LYS A 78 15.74 -25.17 -40.26
C LYS A 78 16.05 -25.59 -38.83
N PHE A 79 15.47 -24.92 -37.84
CA PHE A 79 15.71 -25.26 -36.44
C PHE A 79 14.96 -26.50 -35.96
N LEU A 80 13.77 -26.73 -36.52
CA LEU A 80 12.97 -27.92 -36.33
C LEU A 80 12.52 -28.40 -37.70
N GLU A 81 12.42 -29.71 -37.86
CA GLU A 81 11.83 -30.37 -39.01
C GLU A 81 10.72 -31.33 -38.57
N LYS A 82 9.88 -31.72 -39.52
CA LYS A 82 8.79 -32.67 -39.25
C LYS A 82 9.36 -34.00 -38.76
N GLY A 83 8.83 -34.49 -37.64
CA GLY A 83 9.31 -35.69 -36.95
C GLY A 83 10.28 -35.40 -35.81
N ASP A 84 10.79 -34.18 -35.67
CA ASP A 84 11.70 -33.84 -34.59
C ASP A 84 11.01 -33.88 -33.22
N LYS A 85 11.77 -34.37 -32.24
CA LYS A 85 11.39 -34.38 -30.84
C LYS A 85 11.97 -33.18 -30.12
N PHE A 86 11.17 -32.57 -29.24
CA PHE A 86 11.62 -31.47 -28.40
C PHE A 86 10.86 -31.41 -27.10
N THR A 87 11.42 -30.72 -26.11
CA THR A 87 10.83 -30.62 -24.77
C THR A 87 10.48 -29.18 -24.45
N VAL A 88 9.29 -28.97 -23.88
CA VAL A 88 8.90 -27.66 -23.31
C VAL A 88 8.78 -27.78 -21.79
N VAL A 89 9.47 -26.87 -21.09
CA VAL A 89 9.49 -26.74 -19.64
C VAL A 89 8.62 -25.56 -19.23
N SER A 90 7.57 -25.86 -18.47
CA SER A 90 6.65 -24.90 -17.83
C SER A 90 6.64 -25.19 -16.31
N ASP A 91 5.46 -25.38 -15.72
CA ASP A 91 5.29 -26.04 -14.41
C ASP A 91 5.65 -27.53 -14.50
N THR A 92 5.48 -28.13 -15.69
CA THR A 92 5.86 -29.50 -15.99
C THR A 92 6.78 -29.54 -17.21
N GLU A 93 7.57 -30.60 -17.31
CA GLU A 93 8.41 -30.89 -18.47
C GLU A 93 7.67 -31.90 -19.36
N LYS A 94 7.43 -31.54 -20.63
CA LYS A 94 6.68 -32.38 -21.57
C LYS A 94 7.37 -32.44 -22.92
N GLU A 95 7.53 -33.66 -23.43
CA GLU A 95 8.05 -33.95 -24.78
C GLU A 95 6.93 -33.81 -25.82
N TYR A 96 7.29 -33.26 -26.98
CA TYR A 96 6.44 -33.07 -28.14
C TYR A 96 7.15 -33.57 -29.39
N ILE A 97 6.35 -33.97 -30.39
CA ILE A 97 6.82 -34.37 -31.71
C ILE A 97 6.25 -33.37 -32.72
N CYS A 98 7.12 -32.80 -33.55
CA CYS A 98 6.76 -31.84 -34.59
C CYS A 98 6.00 -32.53 -35.73
N LYS A 99 4.76 -32.09 -36.00
CA LYS A 99 3.94 -32.56 -37.13
C LYS A 99 4.03 -31.62 -38.32
N ASP A 100 3.99 -30.31 -38.07
CA ASP A 100 4.03 -29.28 -39.10
C ASP A 100 4.59 -27.96 -38.56
N ILE A 101 5.13 -27.13 -39.47
CA ILE A 101 5.82 -25.88 -39.15
C ILE A 101 5.33 -24.77 -40.08
N LEU A 102 4.82 -23.69 -39.49
CA LEU A 102 4.27 -22.54 -40.19
C LEU A 102 5.07 -21.29 -39.81
N VAL A 103 5.86 -20.79 -40.75
CA VAL A 103 6.77 -19.66 -40.53
C VAL A 103 6.00 -18.34 -40.70
N GLU A 104 6.08 -17.48 -39.70
CA GLU A 104 5.44 -16.17 -39.68
C GLU A 104 3.95 -16.17 -40.05
N GLN A 105 3.21 -17.22 -39.66
CA GLN A 105 1.76 -17.27 -39.82
C GLN A 105 1.11 -16.19 -38.96
N SER A 106 0.07 -15.53 -39.48
CA SER A 106 -0.67 -14.50 -38.75
C SER A 106 -1.97 -15.06 -38.18
N TYR A 107 -2.29 -14.67 -36.95
CA TYR A 107 -3.52 -15.03 -36.24
C TYR A 107 -4.27 -13.75 -35.88
N GLU A 108 -5.54 -13.68 -36.24
CA GLU A 108 -6.42 -12.60 -35.83
C GLU A 108 -6.87 -12.82 -34.38
N THR A 109 -6.80 -11.76 -33.59
CA THR A 109 -7.27 -11.72 -32.19
C THR A 109 -8.08 -10.44 -31.99
N GLU A 110 -8.95 -10.39 -30.97
CA GLU A 110 -9.65 -9.16 -30.55
C GLU A 110 -8.65 -8.03 -30.25
N SER A 111 -7.46 -8.39 -29.78
CA SER A 111 -6.36 -7.49 -29.44
C SER A 111 -5.40 -7.19 -30.61
N GLY A 112 -5.79 -7.55 -31.84
CA GLY A 112 -5.06 -7.28 -33.09
C GLY A 112 -4.38 -8.50 -33.69
N LEU A 113 -3.48 -8.27 -34.65
CA LEU A 113 -2.78 -9.37 -35.33
C LEU A 113 -1.61 -9.90 -34.48
N TYR A 114 -1.56 -11.22 -34.29
CA TYR A 114 -0.40 -11.91 -33.72
C TYR A 114 0.35 -12.67 -34.80
N ARG A 115 1.66 -12.44 -34.90
CA ARG A 115 2.53 -13.12 -35.87
C ARG A 115 3.77 -13.66 -35.14
N PRO A 116 3.73 -14.89 -34.61
CA PRO A 116 4.92 -15.53 -34.03
C PRO A 116 5.96 -15.79 -35.13
N ASP A 117 7.23 -15.91 -34.74
CA ASP A 117 8.29 -16.22 -35.71
C ASP A 117 8.08 -17.59 -36.36
N VAL A 118 7.70 -18.58 -35.56
CA VAL A 118 7.37 -19.94 -36.02
C VAL A 118 6.20 -20.48 -35.21
N THR A 119 5.25 -21.11 -35.88
CA THR A 119 4.24 -21.96 -35.25
C THR A 119 4.56 -23.42 -35.51
N VAL A 120 4.61 -24.21 -34.45
CA VAL A 120 4.73 -25.67 -34.52
C VAL A 120 3.39 -26.30 -34.16
N VAL A 121 2.88 -27.13 -35.06
CA VAL A 121 1.76 -28.04 -34.79
C VAL A 121 2.36 -29.38 -34.39
N THR A 122 1.93 -29.94 -33.26
CA THR A 122 2.46 -31.20 -32.75
C THR A 122 1.56 -32.38 -33.11
N GLU A 123 2.11 -33.60 -33.05
CA GLU A 123 1.33 -34.82 -33.31
C GLU A 123 0.19 -35.03 -32.31
N CYS A 124 0.35 -34.57 -31.06
CA CYS A 124 -0.69 -34.60 -30.04
C CYS A 124 -1.75 -33.47 -30.19
N GLY A 125 -1.70 -32.71 -31.28
CA GLY A 125 -2.68 -31.68 -31.62
C GLY A 125 -2.48 -30.34 -30.91
N ASN A 126 -1.38 -30.16 -30.17
CA ASN A 126 -1.06 -28.88 -29.56
C ASN A 126 -0.44 -27.93 -30.60
N THR A 127 -0.75 -26.64 -30.47
CA THR A 127 -0.08 -25.57 -31.21
C THR A 127 0.89 -24.85 -30.28
N ILE A 128 2.13 -24.66 -30.73
CA ILE A 128 3.20 -24.03 -29.96
C ILE A 128 3.78 -22.88 -30.78
N TYR A 129 3.72 -21.67 -30.23
CA TYR A 129 4.28 -20.46 -30.81
C TYR A 129 5.70 -20.26 -30.32
N PHE A 130 6.65 -20.14 -31.25
CA PHE A 130 8.05 -19.88 -30.99
C PHE A 130 8.36 -18.42 -31.32
N GLU A 131 8.98 -17.75 -30.35
CA GLU A 131 9.45 -16.37 -30.47
C GLU A 131 10.96 -16.34 -30.34
N MET A 132 11.63 -15.79 -31.34
CA MET A 132 13.08 -15.79 -31.44
C MET A 132 13.66 -14.50 -30.91
N ALA A 133 14.42 -14.60 -29.82
CA ALA A 133 15.13 -13.49 -29.24
C ALA A 133 16.63 -13.55 -29.62
N PHE A 134 17.15 -12.47 -30.19
CA PHE A 134 18.59 -12.30 -30.44
C PHE A 134 19.18 -11.11 -29.66
N THR A 135 18.71 -9.89 -29.95
CA THR A 135 19.11 -8.65 -29.24
C THR A 135 17.97 -8.02 -28.44
N ASN A 136 16.75 -8.03 -28.99
CA ASN A 136 15.55 -7.49 -28.35
C ASN A 136 14.56 -8.60 -28.03
N LYS A 137 14.09 -8.63 -26.78
CA LYS A 137 13.05 -9.55 -26.32
C LYS A 137 11.68 -8.91 -26.45
N LYS A 138 10.67 -9.69 -26.78
CA LYS A 138 9.27 -9.23 -26.79
C LYS A 138 8.85 -8.85 -25.37
N HIS A 139 8.15 -7.72 -25.23
CA HIS A 139 7.66 -7.27 -23.93
C HIS A 139 6.30 -7.90 -23.65
N VAL A 140 6.12 -8.48 -22.46
CA VAL A 140 4.87 -9.16 -22.07
C VAL A 140 3.65 -8.25 -22.23
N LYS A 141 3.80 -6.94 -21.95
CA LYS A 141 2.75 -5.94 -22.14
C LYS A 141 2.10 -5.99 -23.53
N ASP A 142 2.88 -6.19 -24.58
CA ASP A 142 2.42 -6.00 -25.96
C ASP A 142 1.70 -7.25 -26.52
N TYR A 143 1.87 -8.40 -25.86
CA TYR A 143 1.45 -9.71 -26.37
C TYR A 143 0.58 -10.52 -25.41
N LEU A 144 0.54 -10.21 -24.11
CA LEU A 144 -0.19 -10.99 -23.11
C LEU A 144 -1.66 -11.20 -23.47
N ASP A 145 -2.36 -10.15 -23.94
CA ASP A 145 -3.78 -10.25 -24.29
C ASP A 145 -4.00 -11.22 -25.47
N LYS A 146 -3.10 -11.18 -26.47
CA LYS A 146 -3.14 -12.10 -27.62
C LYS A 146 -2.88 -13.55 -27.17
N TRP A 147 -1.97 -13.75 -26.22
CA TRP A 147 -1.67 -15.08 -25.69
C TRP A 147 -2.81 -15.65 -24.83
N LEU A 148 -3.44 -14.81 -24.00
CA LEU A 148 -4.61 -15.19 -23.20
C LEU A 148 -5.80 -15.58 -24.07
N GLU A 149 -5.98 -14.92 -25.22
CA GLU A 149 -7.04 -15.22 -26.18
C GLU A 149 -6.76 -16.54 -26.92
N LEU A 150 -5.55 -16.71 -27.47
CA LEU A 150 -5.17 -17.88 -28.26
C LEU A 150 -4.98 -19.15 -27.41
N LYS A 151 -4.64 -19.00 -26.12
CA LYS A 151 -4.46 -20.10 -25.13
C LYS A 151 -3.48 -21.21 -25.55
N ASN A 152 -2.63 -20.94 -26.52
CA ASN A 152 -1.59 -21.84 -26.99
C ASN A 152 -0.28 -21.61 -26.23
N ILE A 153 0.62 -22.60 -26.30
CA ILE A 153 1.91 -22.53 -25.63
C ILE A 153 2.78 -21.51 -26.37
N VAL A 154 3.43 -20.60 -25.64
CA VAL A 154 4.42 -19.68 -26.21
C VAL A 154 5.77 -19.98 -25.62
N VAL A 155 6.79 -20.04 -26.45
CA VAL A 155 8.16 -20.35 -26.10
C VAL A 155 9.05 -19.21 -26.57
N GLU A 156 9.89 -18.68 -25.69
CA GLU A 156 10.96 -17.75 -26.09
C GLU A 156 12.26 -18.54 -26.28
N VAL A 157 12.82 -18.43 -27.47
CA VAL A 157 14.09 -19.02 -27.85
C VAL A 157 15.17 -17.96 -27.82
N ASP A 158 16.13 -18.09 -26.90
CA ASP A 158 17.37 -17.34 -26.97
C ASP A 158 18.31 -18.03 -27.96
N ILE A 159 18.40 -17.47 -29.16
CA ILE A 159 19.18 -18.06 -30.26
C ILE A 159 20.66 -18.20 -29.85
N LYS A 160 21.16 -17.36 -28.94
CA LYS A 160 22.56 -17.45 -28.49
C LYS A 160 22.84 -18.67 -27.62
N GLN A 161 21.82 -19.19 -26.94
CA GLN A 161 21.95 -20.32 -26.02
C GLN A 161 21.81 -21.67 -26.71
N LEU A 162 21.02 -21.74 -27.80
CA LEU A 162 20.77 -23.00 -28.52
C LEU A 162 21.97 -23.53 -29.30
N ALA A 163 22.82 -22.65 -29.82
CA ALA A 163 24.01 -23.06 -30.59
C ALA A 163 25.09 -23.76 -29.74
N LEU A 164 24.87 -23.95 -28.44
CA LEU A 164 25.85 -24.47 -27.47
C LEU A 164 25.54 -25.88 -26.96
N ASN A 165 24.41 -26.50 -27.32
CA ASN A 165 23.96 -27.77 -26.71
C ASN A 165 23.68 -28.87 -27.74
N ASP A 166 24.37 -30.01 -27.60
CA ASP A 166 24.17 -31.24 -28.39
C ASP A 166 23.02 -32.13 -27.90
N LYS A 167 22.14 -31.62 -27.02
CA LYS A 167 21.01 -32.38 -26.45
C LYS A 167 19.71 -32.06 -27.20
N LEU A 168 18.75 -33.00 -27.11
CA LEU A 168 17.34 -32.78 -27.44
C LEU A 168 16.93 -31.35 -27.03
N PRO A 169 16.42 -30.53 -27.97
CA PRO A 169 16.22 -29.13 -27.71
C PRO A 169 15.13 -28.96 -26.63
N THR A 170 15.56 -28.42 -25.49
CA THR A 170 14.69 -28.11 -24.35
C THR A 170 14.42 -26.61 -24.33
N PHE A 171 13.16 -26.24 -24.37
CA PHE A 171 12.72 -24.85 -24.35
C PHE A 171 11.98 -24.52 -23.08
N LYS A 172 12.05 -23.26 -22.68
CA LYS A 172 11.26 -22.76 -21.56
C LYS A 172 10.05 -22.01 -22.10
N ALA A 173 8.88 -22.33 -21.56
CA ALA A 173 7.67 -21.59 -21.87
C ALA A 173 7.86 -20.12 -21.46
N LEU A 174 7.37 -19.22 -22.29
CA LEU A 174 7.09 -17.82 -21.96
C LEU A 174 5.63 -17.66 -21.53
N PHE A 175 4.73 -18.49 -22.07
CA PHE A 175 3.33 -18.55 -21.68
C PHE A 175 2.80 -19.99 -21.81
N TYR A 176 2.08 -20.46 -20.80
CA TYR A 176 1.46 -21.78 -20.75
C TYR A 176 0.24 -21.74 -19.83
N ASP A 177 -0.88 -22.28 -20.30
CA ASP A 177 -2.12 -22.45 -19.52
C ASP A 177 -2.56 -21.19 -18.76
N GLY A 178 -2.64 -20.06 -19.47
CA GLY A 178 -3.10 -18.79 -18.91
C GLY A 178 -2.06 -18.06 -18.04
N LYS A 179 -0.81 -18.54 -17.96
CA LYS A 179 0.24 -17.96 -17.13
C LYS A 179 1.51 -17.69 -17.92
N CYS A 180 2.17 -16.57 -17.63
CA CYS A 180 3.48 -16.23 -18.13
C CYS A 180 4.60 -16.78 -17.24
N PHE A 181 5.61 -17.28 -17.90
CA PHE A 181 6.81 -17.87 -17.32
C PHE A 181 8.03 -17.06 -17.76
N ASN A 182 9.12 -17.15 -16.99
CA ASN A 182 10.39 -16.49 -17.31
C ASN A 182 10.33 -14.96 -17.50
N VAL A 183 9.31 -14.30 -16.94
CA VAL A 183 9.22 -12.84 -16.96
C VAL A 183 10.31 -12.22 -16.09
N LYS A 184 10.87 -11.08 -16.52
CA LYS A 184 11.91 -10.36 -15.76
C LYS A 184 11.38 -10.04 -14.35
N LYS A 185 12.14 -10.40 -13.30
CA LYS A 185 11.76 -10.17 -11.89
C LYS A 185 11.38 -8.71 -11.58
N GLY A 186 11.94 -7.76 -12.32
CA GLY A 186 11.68 -6.33 -12.17
C GLY A 186 10.63 -5.74 -13.13
N ASP A 187 9.91 -6.56 -13.90
CA ASP A 187 8.87 -6.05 -14.81
C ASP A 187 7.68 -5.53 -14.01
N ALA A 188 7.55 -4.20 -13.93
CA ALA A 188 6.54 -3.55 -13.11
C ALA A 188 5.12 -3.73 -13.67
N TYR A 189 4.98 -3.77 -15.01
CA TYR A 189 3.69 -4.00 -15.65
C TYR A 189 3.22 -5.43 -15.35
N TYR A 190 4.06 -6.42 -15.61
CA TYR A 190 3.69 -7.81 -15.39
C TYR A 190 3.36 -8.09 -13.92
N ASN A 191 4.17 -7.58 -12.99
CA ASN A 191 3.95 -7.77 -11.56
C ASN A 191 2.75 -7.00 -10.98
N THR A 192 2.01 -6.27 -11.82
CA THR A 192 0.77 -5.57 -11.45
C THR A 192 -0.37 -6.02 -12.36
N ILE A 193 -0.51 -5.38 -13.52
CA ILE A 193 -1.60 -5.63 -14.48
C ILE A 193 -1.50 -7.02 -15.08
N GLY A 194 -0.29 -7.48 -15.44
CA GLY A 194 -0.11 -8.80 -16.07
C GLY A 194 -0.64 -9.95 -15.22
N LYS A 195 -0.21 -10.05 -13.96
CA LYS A 195 -0.72 -11.06 -13.03
C LYS A 195 -2.22 -10.93 -12.76
N TYR A 196 -2.72 -9.69 -12.69
CA TYR A 196 -4.15 -9.46 -12.52
C TYR A 196 -4.96 -9.96 -13.72
N LYS A 197 -4.45 -9.78 -14.95
CA LYS A 197 -5.02 -10.34 -16.18
C LYS A 197 -5.06 -11.85 -16.12
N GLU A 198 -3.95 -12.50 -15.77
CA GLU A 198 -3.91 -13.96 -15.62
C GLU A 198 -4.95 -14.45 -14.62
N GLU A 199 -5.03 -13.84 -13.44
CA GLU A 199 -5.98 -14.24 -12.38
C GLU A 199 -7.45 -14.04 -12.77
N LYS A 200 -7.76 -12.97 -13.50
CA LYS A 200 -9.16 -12.54 -13.77
C LYS A 200 -9.69 -12.96 -15.13
N LEU A 201 -8.83 -13.21 -16.10
CA LEU A 201 -9.20 -13.60 -17.47
C LEU A 201 -9.12 -15.12 -17.70
N LEU A 202 -8.86 -15.91 -16.65
CA LEU A 202 -8.96 -17.36 -16.68
C LEU A 202 -10.43 -17.80 -16.85
N GLY A 203 -10.74 -18.43 -17.98
CA GLY A 203 -12.04 -19.06 -18.25
C GLY A 203 -12.98 -18.20 -19.11
N ASN A 204 -14.29 -18.39 -18.95
CA ASN A 204 -15.30 -17.56 -19.60
C ASN A 204 -15.57 -16.33 -18.73
N VAL A 205 -15.29 -15.16 -19.28
CA VAL A 205 -15.33 -13.89 -18.55
C VAL A 205 -16.28 -12.94 -19.28
N ASP A 206 -17.02 -12.15 -18.49
CA ASP A 206 -17.93 -11.15 -19.06
C ASP A 206 -17.18 -9.98 -19.73
N GLU A 207 -17.86 -9.34 -20.68
CA GLU A 207 -17.33 -8.20 -21.42
C GLU A 207 -17.06 -6.98 -20.52
N ASP A 208 -17.76 -6.86 -19.41
CA ASP A 208 -17.58 -5.76 -18.47
C ASP A 208 -16.24 -5.87 -17.73
N LEU A 209 -15.81 -7.07 -17.34
CA LEU A 209 -14.52 -7.31 -16.72
C LEU A 209 -13.39 -7.10 -17.73
N LYS A 210 -13.54 -7.56 -18.97
CA LYS A 210 -12.57 -7.29 -20.05
C LYS A 210 -12.35 -5.78 -20.24
N LYS A 211 -13.44 -5.01 -20.40
CA LYS A 211 -13.38 -3.54 -20.55
C LYS A 211 -12.76 -2.85 -19.34
N ARG A 212 -13.06 -3.32 -18.13
CA ARG A 212 -12.45 -2.78 -16.90
C ARG A 212 -10.95 -3.00 -16.86
N ILE A 213 -10.50 -4.20 -17.24
CA ILE A 213 -9.08 -4.54 -17.27
C ILE A 213 -8.36 -3.76 -18.37
N GLN A 214 -8.95 -3.58 -19.55
CA GLN A 214 -8.39 -2.73 -20.62
C GLN A 214 -8.16 -1.28 -20.18
N LYS A 215 -9.03 -0.71 -19.32
CA LYS A 215 -8.81 0.62 -18.74
C LYS A 215 -7.53 0.69 -17.90
N LEU A 216 -7.07 -0.42 -17.32
CA LEU A 216 -5.81 -0.45 -16.58
C LEU A 216 -4.61 -0.34 -17.52
N ASP A 217 -4.70 -0.85 -18.75
CA ASP A 217 -3.65 -0.67 -19.76
C ASP A 217 -3.53 0.79 -20.20
N TRP A 218 -4.67 1.45 -20.44
CA TRP A 218 -4.69 2.89 -20.73
C TRP A 218 -4.16 3.71 -19.57
N PHE A 219 -4.56 3.37 -18.34
CA PHE A 219 -4.02 4.00 -17.14
C PHE A 219 -2.50 3.84 -17.04
N TRP A 220 -1.98 2.65 -17.35
CA TRP A 220 -0.55 2.39 -17.36
C TRP A 220 0.19 3.32 -18.33
N ASP A 221 -0.33 3.48 -19.55
CA ASP A 221 0.28 4.37 -20.55
C ASP A 221 0.18 5.85 -20.16
N ASP A 222 -0.95 6.28 -19.60
CA ASP A 222 -1.15 7.63 -19.13
C ASP A 222 -0.23 8.01 -17.96
N ILE A 223 0.17 7.04 -17.12
CA ILE A 223 1.22 7.27 -16.10
C ILE A 223 2.54 7.68 -16.75
N PHE A 224 2.97 7.01 -17.84
CA PHE A 224 4.21 7.38 -18.53
C PHE A 224 4.10 8.73 -19.24
N ARG A 225 2.92 9.04 -19.80
CA ARG A 225 2.65 10.35 -20.39
C ARG A 225 2.74 11.45 -19.33
N TYR A 226 2.18 11.22 -18.14
CA TYR A 226 2.32 12.17 -17.03
C TYR A 226 3.77 12.34 -16.61
N GLN A 227 4.54 11.25 -16.54
CA GLN A 227 5.96 11.33 -16.19
C GLN A 227 6.76 12.23 -17.14
N LYS A 228 6.37 12.26 -18.42
CA LYS A 228 6.96 13.11 -19.44
C LYS A 228 6.39 14.54 -19.45
N GLY A 229 5.41 14.84 -18.60
CA GLY A 229 4.72 16.14 -18.56
C GLY A 229 3.70 16.33 -19.69
N GLU A 230 3.27 15.26 -20.35
CA GLU A 230 2.33 15.32 -21.49
C GLU A 230 0.86 15.39 -21.05
N VAL A 231 0.56 15.06 -19.79
CA VAL A 231 -0.78 15.16 -19.20
C VAL A 231 -0.69 15.77 -17.80
N GLU A 232 -1.73 16.53 -17.43
CA GLU A 232 -1.80 17.21 -16.14
C GLU A 232 -2.37 16.34 -15.02
N ILE A 233 -2.13 16.74 -13.77
CA ILE A 233 -2.60 15.99 -12.58
C ILE A 233 -4.13 15.91 -12.51
N GLU A 234 -4.86 16.92 -12.98
CA GLU A 234 -6.32 16.92 -13.01
C GLU A 234 -6.88 15.79 -13.88
N TYR A 235 -6.31 15.62 -15.08
CA TYR A 235 -6.65 14.52 -15.98
C TYR A 235 -6.40 13.16 -15.32
N MET A 236 -5.23 13.00 -14.69
CA MET A 236 -4.86 11.75 -14.02
C MET A 236 -5.78 11.42 -12.85
N VAL A 237 -6.19 12.42 -12.06
CA VAL A 237 -7.13 12.25 -10.95
C VAL A 237 -8.51 11.83 -11.44
N ASN A 238 -9.02 12.51 -12.48
CA ASN A 238 -10.30 12.14 -13.10
C ASN A 238 -10.26 10.72 -13.66
N LEU A 239 -9.16 10.32 -14.28
CA LEU A 239 -8.99 8.97 -14.79
C LEU A 239 -9.01 7.94 -13.66
N ILE A 240 -8.27 8.19 -12.56
CA ILE A 240 -8.25 7.31 -11.38
C ILE A 240 -9.63 7.21 -10.72
N ASP A 241 -10.34 8.33 -10.55
CA ASP A 241 -11.69 8.37 -9.96
C ASP A 241 -12.73 7.59 -10.79
N ASN A 242 -12.50 7.46 -12.10
CA ASN A 242 -13.36 6.70 -13.02
C ASN A 242 -13.00 5.21 -13.12
N ILE A 243 -11.91 4.76 -12.48
CA ILE A 243 -11.58 3.34 -12.38
C ILE A 243 -12.53 2.67 -11.38
N ASN A 244 -12.96 1.45 -11.71
CA ASN A 244 -13.88 0.70 -10.87
C ASN A 244 -13.27 0.42 -9.49
N ILE A 245 -14.08 0.51 -8.44
CA ILE A 245 -13.66 0.32 -7.03
C ILE A 245 -12.93 -1.01 -6.79
N PHE A 246 -13.29 -2.06 -7.51
CA PHE A 246 -12.66 -3.38 -7.38
C PHE A 246 -11.23 -3.41 -7.94
N ASP A 247 -10.87 -2.48 -8.83
CA ASP A 247 -9.55 -2.41 -9.48
C ASP A 247 -8.63 -1.35 -8.82
N ILE A 248 -9.14 -0.58 -7.86
CA ILE A 248 -8.40 0.50 -7.17
C ILE A 248 -7.16 -0.02 -6.43
N GLU A 249 -7.17 -1.25 -5.91
CA GLU A 249 -5.99 -1.81 -5.24
C GLU A 249 -4.83 -2.07 -6.21
N ILE A 250 -5.14 -2.44 -7.47
CA ILE A 250 -4.14 -2.55 -8.54
C ILE A 250 -3.59 -1.16 -8.85
N VAL A 251 -4.46 -0.16 -9.01
CA VAL A 251 -4.07 1.25 -9.25
C VAL A 251 -3.13 1.76 -8.17
N LYS A 252 -3.46 1.54 -6.89
CA LYS A 252 -2.59 1.88 -5.75
C LYS A 252 -1.23 1.19 -5.86
N THR A 253 -1.22 -0.10 -6.17
CA THR A 253 0.02 -0.87 -6.29
C THR A 253 0.91 -0.31 -7.40
N ILE A 254 0.33 0.07 -8.54
CA ILE A 254 1.03 0.72 -9.66
C ILE A 254 1.63 2.06 -9.21
N LEU A 255 0.84 2.93 -8.59
CA LEU A 255 1.26 4.27 -8.14
C LEU A 255 2.26 4.25 -6.97
N ILE A 256 2.33 3.15 -6.20
CA ILE A 256 3.30 2.98 -5.11
C ILE A 256 4.63 2.39 -5.60
N LYS A 257 4.59 1.39 -6.50
CA LYS A 257 5.78 0.64 -6.94
C LYS A 257 6.55 1.30 -8.07
N SER A 258 5.86 2.05 -8.92
CA SER A 258 6.52 2.77 -9.99
C SER A 258 7.50 3.78 -9.37
N ASN A 259 8.73 3.85 -9.86
CA ASN A 259 9.70 4.91 -9.52
C ASN A 259 9.25 6.28 -10.08
N CYS A 260 7.94 6.57 -10.01
CA CYS A 260 7.21 7.62 -10.71
C CYS A 260 7.43 9.00 -10.09
N SER A 261 7.38 10.02 -10.95
CA SER A 261 7.09 11.41 -10.57
C SER A 261 5.65 11.59 -10.10
N LEU A 262 4.68 10.84 -10.67
CA LEU A 262 3.32 10.70 -10.12
C LEU A 262 3.34 9.72 -8.96
N SER A 263 3.60 10.24 -7.77
CA SER A 263 3.47 9.45 -6.57
C SER A 263 1.99 9.27 -6.25
N TRP A 264 1.60 8.17 -5.61
CA TRP A 264 0.32 8.10 -4.89
C TRP A 264 0.06 9.37 -4.04
N ASP A 265 1.13 10.03 -3.60
CA ASP A 265 1.08 11.27 -2.84
C ASP A 265 0.60 12.47 -3.69
N ASP A 266 0.92 12.56 -4.99
CA ASP A 266 0.41 13.62 -5.89
C ASP A 266 -1.11 13.53 -6.03
N TYR A 267 -1.63 12.32 -6.30
CA TYR A 267 -3.07 12.08 -6.36
C TYR A 267 -3.75 12.45 -5.03
N ILE A 268 -3.20 12.01 -3.90
CA ILE A 268 -3.75 12.32 -2.58
C ILE A 268 -3.66 13.81 -2.26
N ASN A 269 -2.56 14.48 -2.62
CA ASN A 269 -2.37 15.90 -2.42
C ASN A 269 -3.38 16.70 -3.25
N TYR A 270 -3.56 16.37 -4.53
CA TYR A 270 -4.52 17.04 -5.39
C TYR A 270 -5.96 16.87 -4.90
N LYS A 271 -6.38 15.64 -4.57
CA LYS A 271 -7.71 15.37 -3.97
C LYS A 271 -7.90 16.12 -2.66
N THR A 272 -6.84 16.23 -1.87
CA THR A 272 -6.86 17.00 -0.63
C THR A 272 -7.05 18.48 -0.90
N ASP A 273 -6.29 19.06 -1.83
CA ASP A 273 -6.36 20.49 -2.14
C ASP A 273 -7.72 20.86 -2.75
N LEU A 274 -8.29 20.00 -3.59
CA LEU A 274 -9.68 20.12 -4.05
C LEU A 274 -10.66 20.15 -2.87
N LYS A 275 -10.58 19.17 -1.96
CA LYS A 275 -11.45 19.09 -0.78
C LYS A 275 -11.31 20.32 0.11
N LEU A 276 -10.09 20.83 0.27
CA LEU A 276 -9.80 22.03 1.04
C LEU A 276 -10.43 23.26 0.40
N LYS A 277 -10.31 23.41 -0.92
CA LYS A 277 -10.93 24.50 -1.68
C LYS A 277 -12.44 24.46 -1.56
N GLU A 278 -13.08 23.30 -1.79
CA GLU A 278 -14.53 23.12 -1.61
C GLU A 278 -15.00 23.52 -0.21
N THR A 279 -14.25 23.10 0.81
CA THR A 279 -14.59 23.38 2.20
C THR A 279 -14.36 24.86 2.55
N SER A 280 -13.29 25.48 2.05
CA SER A 280 -13.03 26.91 2.22
C SER A 280 -14.09 27.76 1.53
N ASP A 281 -14.46 27.42 0.30
CA ASP A 281 -15.53 28.10 -0.45
C ASP A 281 -16.87 27.99 0.27
N TYR A 282 -17.14 26.83 0.88
CA TYR A 282 -18.30 26.64 1.73
C TYR A 282 -18.25 27.55 2.97
N PHE A 283 -17.14 27.59 3.71
CA PHE A 283 -16.99 28.46 4.90
C PHE A 283 -17.11 29.95 4.55
N ASN A 284 -16.59 30.36 3.40
CA ASN A 284 -16.74 31.70 2.86
C ASN A 284 -18.22 32.02 2.59
N LYS A 285 -18.96 31.10 1.95
CA LYS A 285 -20.41 31.25 1.69
C LYS A 285 -21.23 31.42 2.97
N ILE A 286 -20.93 30.64 4.00
CA ILE A 286 -21.61 30.75 5.30
C ILE A 286 -21.01 31.82 6.20
N ASN A 287 -20.07 32.63 5.70
CA ASN A 287 -19.46 33.77 6.39
C ASN A 287 -19.07 33.43 7.85
N ILE A 288 -18.34 32.34 8.12
CA ILE A 288 -17.93 31.98 9.50
C ILE A 288 -16.55 32.58 9.85
N ASN A 289 -15.81 33.08 8.86
CA ASN A 289 -14.45 33.60 9.03
C ASN A 289 -14.34 34.77 10.03
N TYR A 290 -15.43 35.50 10.29
CA TYR A 290 -15.45 36.56 11.32
C TYR A 290 -15.46 36.01 12.76
N LEU A 291 -15.85 34.75 12.97
CA LEU A 291 -15.93 34.09 14.29
C LEU A 291 -14.70 33.24 14.60
N TYR A 292 -14.10 32.65 13.56
CA TYR A 292 -13.01 31.69 13.72
C TYR A 292 -11.87 31.98 12.76
N HIS A 293 -10.65 32.02 13.30
CA HIS A 293 -9.45 31.83 12.50
C HIS A 293 -9.31 30.34 12.18
N ILE A 294 -9.53 29.97 10.92
CA ILE A 294 -9.45 28.59 10.44
C ILE A 294 -8.02 28.35 9.96
N LYS A 295 -7.28 27.53 10.69
CA LYS A 295 -5.97 27.04 10.25
C LYS A 295 -6.12 25.63 9.72
N ILE A 296 -5.63 25.41 8.50
CA ILE A 296 -5.66 24.10 7.85
C ILE A 296 -4.30 23.45 8.08
N GLU A 297 -4.29 22.29 8.73
CA GLU A 297 -3.07 21.52 8.98
C GLU A 297 -3.14 20.19 8.22
N LYS A 298 -2.20 19.99 7.28
CA LYS A 298 -1.99 18.70 6.63
C LYS A 298 -1.16 17.82 7.56
N ILE A 299 -1.75 16.75 8.09
CA ILE A 299 -1.05 15.76 8.90
C ILE A 299 -0.73 14.55 8.02
N ILE A 300 0.51 14.46 7.56
CA ILE A 300 1.01 13.27 6.86
C ILE A 300 1.36 12.23 7.92
N LYS A 301 0.55 11.16 8.04
CA LYS A 301 0.89 10.02 8.90
C LYS A 301 1.81 9.06 8.16
N TRP A 302 2.82 8.53 8.87
CA TRP A 302 3.69 7.46 8.36
C TRP A 302 2.80 6.28 7.92
N ASN A 303 2.89 5.91 6.63
CA ASN A 303 2.00 5.06 5.79
C ASN A 303 1.21 5.80 4.69
N LYS A 304 1.58 7.03 4.32
CA LYS A 304 0.96 7.80 3.21
C LYS A 304 -0.55 8.02 3.38
N VAL A 305 -1.04 8.01 4.62
CA VAL A 305 -2.40 8.46 4.91
C VAL A 305 -2.31 9.94 5.24
N LEU A 306 -2.85 10.78 4.35
CA LEU A 306 -2.96 12.21 4.58
C LEU A 306 -4.24 12.48 5.38
N ASP A 307 -4.10 12.90 6.62
CA ASP A 307 -5.21 13.41 7.42
C ASP A 307 -5.21 14.93 7.31
N VAL A 308 -6.30 15.48 6.79
CA VAL A 308 -6.53 16.92 6.81
C VAL A 308 -7.24 17.27 8.10
N VAL A 309 -6.63 18.19 8.86
CA VAL A 309 -7.20 18.69 10.11
C VAL A 309 -7.51 20.18 9.97
N PHE A 310 -8.79 20.52 10.18
CA PHE A 310 -9.17 21.91 10.39
C PHE A 310 -9.03 22.25 11.87
N VAL A 311 -8.21 23.26 12.17
CA VAL A 311 -8.09 23.86 13.49
C VAL A 311 -8.87 25.16 13.48
N PHE A 312 -9.96 25.18 14.25
CA PHE A 312 -10.76 26.39 14.43
C PHE A 312 -10.30 27.08 15.71
N GLN A 313 -9.84 28.33 15.58
CA GLN A 313 -9.49 29.17 16.71
C GLN A 313 -10.53 30.27 16.83
N ASN A 314 -11.31 30.26 17.90
CA ASN A 314 -12.29 31.30 18.14
C ASN A 314 -11.56 32.62 18.45
N GLN A 315 -11.82 33.68 17.68
CA GLN A 315 -11.13 34.96 17.85
C GLN A 315 -11.50 35.69 19.15
N TYR A 316 -12.59 35.28 19.81
CA TYR A 316 -13.19 35.96 20.96
C TYR A 316 -13.12 35.16 22.27
N LYS A 317 -12.70 33.88 22.22
CA LYS A 317 -12.47 33.05 23.41
C LYS A 317 -11.05 32.52 23.41
N ASN A 318 -10.22 33.07 24.30
CA ASN A 318 -8.77 32.83 24.41
C ASN A 318 -8.31 31.37 24.58
N ASN A 319 -9.14 30.32 24.53
CA ASN A 319 -8.70 28.94 24.80
C ASN A 319 -9.50 27.79 24.14
N MET A 320 -10.39 28.03 23.18
CA MET A 320 -11.07 26.91 22.48
C MET A 320 -10.49 26.67 21.09
N ASN A 321 -9.49 25.79 21.04
CA ASN A 321 -9.02 25.15 19.81
C ASN A 321 -9.72 23.80 19.69
N PHE A 322 -10.35 23.51 18.56
CA PHE A 322 -10.78 22.16 18.25
C PHE A 322 -10.34 21.76 16.86
N SER A 323 -9.92 20.50 16.75
CA SER A 323 -9.51 19.85 15.52
C SER A 323 -10.62 18.96 14.98
N LEU A 324 -10.76 18.93 13.65
CA LEU A 324 -11.63 18.00 12.94
C LEU A 324 -10.85 17.26 11.86
N SER A 325 -10.78 15.93 11.94
CA SER A 325 -10.19 15.09 10.90
C SER A 325 -11.23 14.76 9.82
N LEU A 326 -10.86 14.96 8.56
CA LEU A 326 -11.77 14.81 7.42
C LEU A 326 -11.92 13.40 6.87
N ARG A 327 -11.36 12.38 7.53
CA ARG A 327 -11.29 11.03 6.97
C ARG A 327 -12.68 10.52 6.58
N ASN A 328 -12.95 10.43 5.28
CA ASN A 328 -14.22 9.99 4.68
C ASN A 328 -15.47 10.74 5.19
N MET A 329 -15.33 12.01 5.59
CA MET A 329 -16.50 12.82 5.99
C MET A 329 -17.09 13.56 4.79
N SER A 330 -18.42 13.49 4.65
CA SER A 330 -19.17 14.40 3.78
C SER A 330 -19.24 15.79 4.42
N ILE A 331 -19.41 16.83 3.60
CA ILE A 331 -19.62 18.21 4.07
C ILE A 331 -20.74 18.27 5.11
N ASN A 332 -21.84 17.56 4.87
CA ASN A 332 -22.98 17.47 5.80
C ASN A 332 -22.60 16.85 7.16
N ARG A 333 -21.63 15.93 7.19
CA ARG A 333 -21.14 15.34 8.44
C ARG A 333 -20.20 16.28 9.18
N ILE A 334 -19.38 17.05 8.45
CA ILE A 334 -18.52 18.11 9.01
C ILE A 334 -19.39 19.16 9.69
N ILE A 335 -20.46 19.61 9.02
CA ILE A 335 -21.42 20.59 9.56
C ILE A 335 -22.05 20.08 10.86
N LYS A 336 -22.59 18.85 10.86
CA LYS A 336 -23.20 18.27 12.07
C LYS A 336 -22.23 18.17 13.25
N GLU A 337 -20.95 17.90 13.00
CA GLU A 337 -19.94 17.86 14.06
C GLU A 337 -19.50 19.25 14.52
N LEU A 338 -19.49 20.24 13.62
CA LEU A 338 -19.28 21.64 13.97
C LEU A 338 -20.42 22.15 14.84
N ASP A 339 -21.68 21.97 14.42
CA ASP A 339 -22.86 22.42 15.18
C ASP A 339 -22.92 21.81 16.58
N LYS A 340 -22.58 20.52 16.72
CA LYS A 340 -22.47 19.86 18.02
C LYS A 340 -21.42 20.49 18.92
N LYS A 341 -20.26 20.87 18.35
CA LYS A 341 -19.13 21.42 19.12
C LYS A 341 -19.27 22.91 19.42
N THR A 342 -19.94 23.66 18.56
CA THR A 342 -20.12 25.12 18.68
C THR A 342 -21.44 25.51 19.34
N GLY A 343 -22.36 24.55 19.53
CA GLY A 343 -23.63 24.78 20.20
C GLY A 343 -24.70 25.41 19.31
N GLY A 344 -24.59 25.28 17.97
CA GLY A 344 -25.53 25.82 16.99
C GLY A 344 -25.20 27.24 16.56
N ILE A 345 -24.30 27.36 15.57
CA ILE A 345 -23.91 28.65 14.96
C ILE A 345 -25.13 29.37 14.33
N ASP A 346 -26.07 28.61 13.78
CA ASP A 346 -27.28 29.15 13.15
C ASP A 346 -28.23 29.82 14.18
N ASN A 347 -28.28 29.32 15.41
CA ASN A 347 -29.07 29.95 16.48
C ASN A 347 -28.43 31.25 16.97
N PHE A 348 -27.10 31.34 16.99
CA PHE A 348 -26.40 32.59 17.36
C PHE A 348 -26.55 33.66 16.27
N LYS A 349 -26.43 33.28 14.98
CA LYS A 349 -26.68 34.20 13.87
C LYS A 349 -28.12 34.70 13.83
N LYS A 350 -29.09 33.80 14.03
CA LYS A 350 -30.51 34.15 14.04
C LYS A 350 -30.83 35.12 15.20
N LEU A 351 -30.25 34.89 16.37
CA LEU A 351 -30.40 35.78 17.52
C LEU A 351 -29.76 37.16 17.29
N VAL A 352 -28.58 37.23 16.67
CA VAL A 352 -27.90 38.52 16.39
C VAL A 352 -28.67 39.33 15.36
N LEU A 353 -29.14 38.70 14.27
CA LEU A 353 -29.95 39.36 13.24
C LEU A 353 -31.31 39.82 13.78
N GLU A 354 -31.98 39.00 14.59
CA GLU A 354 -33.26 39.37 15.24
C GLU A 354 -33.08 40.52 16.26
N LEU A 355 -31.90 40.68 16.86
CA LEU A 355 -31.60 41.79 17.77
C LEU A 355 -31.25 43.09 17.03
N GLU A 356 -30.57 43.00 15.89
CA GLU A 356 -30.27 44.16 15.02
C GLU A 356 -31.55 44.71 14.38
N GLU A 357 -32.45 43.83 13.92
CA GLU A 357 -33.70 44.20 13.24
C GLU A 357 -34.76 44.77 14.21
N LYS A 358 -34.74 44.34 15.48
CA LYS A 358 -35.78 44.70 16.47
C LYS A 358 -35.46 45.96 17.28
N TYR A 359 -34.19 46.36 17.39
CA TYR A 359 -33.79 47.43 18.30
C TYR A 359 -32.96 48.56 17.65
N ASP A 360 -32.68 48.51 16.34
CA ASP A 360 -31.97 49.56 15.59
C ASP A 360 -30.67 50.04 16.28
N PHE A 361 -29.84 49.08 16.72
CA PHE A 361 -28.56 49.36 17.38
C PHE A 361 -27.39 48.85 16.53
N SER A 362 -26.39 49.71 16.33
CA SER A 362 -25.11 49.28 15.74
C SER A 362 -24.28 48.46 16.73
N THR A 363 -23.76 47.34 16.24
CA THR A 363 -22.90 46.37 16.97
C THR A 363 -21.64 47.01 17.61
N GLN A 364 -21.23 48.21 17.20
CA GLN A 364 -20.10 48.93 17.78
C GLN A 364 -20.36 49.50 19.19
N TYR A 365 -21.61 49.74 19.59
CA TYR A 365 -21.93 50.43 20.86
C TYR A 365 -21.83 49.52 22.10
N LEU A 366 -22.25 48.25 21.99
CA LEU A 366 -22.21 47.28 23.10
C LEU A 366 -20.78 46.86 23.47
N TYR A 367 -19.89 46.79 22.48
CA TYR A 367 -18.49 46.41 22.68
C TYR A 367 -17.66 47.47 23.41
N LYS A 368 -18.02 48.75 23.28
CA LYS A 368 -17.26 49.86 23.89
C LYS A 368 -17.48 50.02 25.41
N LYS A 369 -18.50 49.37 25.98
CA LYS A 369 -18.90 49.52 27.38
C LYS A 369 -18.57 48.33 28.29
N GLY A 370 -17.96 47.25 27.78
CA GLY A 370 -17.53 46.12 28.61
C GLY A 370 -18.65 45.40 29.37
N ILE A 371 -19.90 45.50 28.91
CA ILE A 371 -21.06 44.84 29.53
C ILE A 371 -21.18 43.43 28.96
N CYS A 372 -20.27 42.54 29.36
CA CYS A 372 -20.35 41.12 29.03
C CYS A 372 -20.20 40.21 30.26
N ASN A 373 -20.53 40.70 31.46
CA ASN A 373 -20.33 39.93 32.70
C ASN A 373 -21.60 39.49 33.43
N PHE A 374 -22.81 39.71 32.91
CA PHE A 374 -24.03 39.20 33.55
C PHE A 374 -25.06 38.69 32.55
N PHE A 375 -24.81 37.50 32.00
CA PHE A 375 -25.88 36.64 31.48
C PHE A 375 -25.56 35.20 31.81
N THR A 376 -26.29 34.63 32.77
CA THR A 376 -26.19 33.20 33.12
C THR A 376 -27.26 32.44 32.35
N LEU A 377 -26.83 31.58 31.44
CA LEU A 377 -27.68 30.67 30.68
C LEU A 377 -27.91 29.39 31.48
N HIS A 378 -29.16 29.04 31.74
CA HIS A 378 -29.51 27.74 32.32
C HIS A 378 -29.84 26.74 31.20
N LYS A 379 -29.16 25.60 31.25
CA LYS A 379 -29.35 24.49 30.31
C LYS A 379 -30.52 23.61 30.78
N GLY A 380 -31.60 23.58 30.01
CA GLY A 380 -32.69 22.63 30.22
C GLY A 380 -32.33 21.22 29.74
N ILE A 381 -33.07 20.21 30.22
CA ILE A 381 -32.75 18.77 30.07
C ILE A 381 -32.82 18.26 28.62
N ASP A 382 -33.38 19.05 27.69
CA ASP A 382 -33.49 18.72 26.26
C ASP A 382 -32.47 19.47 25.36
N ASP A 383 -31.45 20.12 25.94
CA ASP A 383 -30.37 20.84 25.23
C ASP A 383 -30.78 22.06 24.37
N GLU A 384 -32.02 22.56 24.47
CA GLU A 384 -32.40 23.90 24.01
C GLU A 384 -32.04 24.98 25.06
N LEU A 385 -31.45 26.11 24.60
CA LEU A 385 -31.31 27.31 25.41
C LEU A 385 -32.60 28.14 25.31
N TYR A 386 -33.32 28.29 26.41
CA TYR A 386 -34.48 29.17 26.49
C TYR A 386 -34.04 30.60 26.81
N GLY A 387 -34.38 31.55 25.93
CA GLY A 387 -34.52 32.98 26.27
C GLY A 387 -36.01 33.30 26.31
N TYR A 388 -36.53 33.78 27.44
CA TYR A 388 -37.95 34.12 27.54
C TYR A 388 -38.24 35.52 26.99
N LEU A 389 -39.19 35.60 26.04
CA LEU A 389 -40.07 36.74 25.81
C LEU A 389 -41.48 36.16 25.50
N ASN A 390 -42.45 36.48 26.37
CA ASN A 390 -43.75 35.82 26.47
C ASN A 390 -44.73 36.17 25.33
N PHE A 391 -45.52 35.18 24.87
CA PHE A 391 -46.90 35.36 24.40
C PHE A 391 -47.79 34.20 24.91
N GLU A 392 -49.02 34.51 25.33
CA GLU A 392 -49.88 33.63 26.13
C GLU A 392 -51.04 32.98 25.35
N TYR A 393 -51.26 31.67 25.57
CA TYR A 393 -52.58 31.03 25.46
C TYR A 393 -52.75 30.04 26.63
N VAL A 394 -53.91 30.04 27.30
CA VAL A 394 -54.14 29.36 28.59
C VAL A 394 -55.28 28.33 28.49
N GLY A 395 -54.98 27.04 28.70
CA GLY A 395 -55.98 25.98 28.88
C GLY A 395 -55.71 25.11 30.12
N LYS A 396 -56.75 24.76 30.88
CA LYS A 396 -56.68 23.96 32.13
C LYS A 396 -57.03 22.49 31.89
N TYR A 397 -56.21 21.58 32.42
CA TYR A 397 -56.43 20.13 32.40
C TYR A 397 -56.26 19.52 33.80
N LYS A 398 -56.98 18.44 34.08
CA LYS A 398 -56.99 17.77 35.39
C LYS A 398 -56.56 16.31 35.24
N ILE A 399 -55.52 15.92 35.99
CA ILE A 399 -55.07 14.52 36.09
C ILE A 399 -54.93 14.20 37.58
N GLY A 400 -55.75 13.27 38.08
CA GLY A 400 -55.87 13.02 39.52
C GLY A 400 -56.43 14.22 40.29
N LYS A 401 -55.91 14.50 41.50
CA LYS A 401 -56.32 15.66 42.31
C LYS A 401 -55.66 16.98 41.88
N THR A 402 -54.74 16.95 40.94
CA THR A 402 -53.92 18.11 40.57
C THR A 402 -54.37 18.67 39.23
N THR A 403 -54.51 20.00 39.18
CA THR A 403 -54.89 20.73 37.96
C THR A 403 -53.63 21.39 37.41
N PHE A 404 -53.38 21.22 36.12
CA PHE A 404 -52.26 21.84 35.42
C PHE A 404 -52.78 22.72 34.30
N THR A 405 -52.03 23.78 34.01
CA THR A 405 -52.30 24.68 32.90
C THR A 405 -51.15 24.49 31.91
N LEU A 406 -51.46 24.09 30.68
CA LEU A 406 -50.45 23.86 29.64
C LEU A 406 -50.60 24.91 28.55
N LYS A 407 -49.49 25.57 28.19
CA LYS A 407 -49.43 26.53 27.07
C LYS A 407 -48.61 25.90 25.94
N THR A 408 -49.21 25.67 24.76
CA THR A 408 -48.54 25.04 23.59
C THR A 408 -49.30 25.31 22.27
N SER A 409 -48.61 25.25 21.13
CA SER A 409 -49.16 25.38 19.76
C SER A 409 -49.30 24.05 19.00
N LEU A 410 -49.08 22.90 19.68
CA LEU A 410 -49.16 21.56 19.08
C LEU A 410 -50.49 20.87 19.35
N SER A 411 -50.89 19.95 18.48
CA SER A 411 -52.09 19.13 18.67
C SER A 411 -51.91 18.13 19.83
N LYS A 412 -53.02 17.70 20.44
CA LYS A 412 -53.02 16.79 21.60
C LYS A 412 -52.36 15.43 21.28
N ASP A 413 -52.50 14.96 20.04
CA ASP A 413 -52.05 13.63 19.64
C ASP A 413 -50.53 13.58 19.40
N ASP A 414 -49.95 14.67 18.87
CA ASP A 414 -48.49 14.83 18.71
C ASP A 414 -47.75 14.83 20.06
N ILE A 415 -48.39 15.39 21.09
CA ILE A 415 -47.83 15.46 22.45
C ILE A 415 -47.75 14.05 23.08
N CYS A 416 -48.77 13.22 22.87
CA CYS A 416 -48.79 11.86 23.41
C CYS A 416 -47.73 10.95 22.77
N GLU A 417 -47.46 11.09 21.47
CA GLU A 417 -46.44 10.31 20.77
C GLU A 417 -45.01 10.73 21.17
N ILE A 418 -44.76 12.04 21.30
CA ILE A 418 -43.46 12.59 21.71
C ILE A 418 -43.13 12.19 23.15
N ILE A 419 -44.10 12.22 24.07
CA ILE A 419 -43.89 11.87 25.49
C ILE A 419 -43.51 10.38 25.62
N ASN A 420 -44.18 9.48 24.90
CA ASN A 420 -43.90 8.05 24.95
C ASN A 420 -42.52 7.69 24.37
N ASN A 421 -42.10 8.34 23.27
CA ASN A 421 -40.78 8.11 22.66
C ASN A 421 -39.63 8.75 23.45
N LYS A 422 -39.84 9.90 24.10
CA LYS A 422 -38.84 10.55 24.95
C LYS A 422 -38.64 9.80 26.28
N GLN A 423 -39.70 9.25 26.89
CA GLN A 423 -39.60 8.47 28.13
C GLN A 423 -38.69 7.23 27.99
N ARG A 424 -38.80 6.47 26.89
CA ARG A 424 -37.93 5.29 26.67
C ARG A 424 -36.45 5.66 26.56
N LYS A 425 -36.11 6.73 25.84
CA LYS A 425 -34.72 7.21 25.69
C LYS A 425 -34.15 7.79 26.99
N MET A 426 -35.00 8.42 27.80
CA MET A 426 -34.64 8.98 29.10
C MET A 426 -34.39 7.89 30.16
N ILE A 427 -35.23 6.85 30.22
CA ILE A 427 -35.04 5.70 31.12
C ILE A 427 -33.69 5.01 30.84
N GLU A 428 -33.33 4.81 29.56
CA GLU A 428 -32.03 4.24 29.19
C GLU A 428 -30.86 5.19 29.50
N ARG A 429 -31.04 6.52 29.51
CA ARG A 429 -30.02 7.48 30.00
C ARG A 429 -29.84 7.39 31.51
N ILE A 430 -30.92 7.25 32.27
CA ILE A 430 -30.88 7.12 33.73
C ILE A 430 -30.18 5.81 34.14
N LYS A 431 -30.52 4.68 33.50
CA LYS A 431 -29.80 3.41 33.71
C LYS A 431 -28.31 3.51 33.40
N ARG A 432 -27.91 4.28 32.39
CA ARG A 432 -26.50 4.52 32.01
C ARG A 432 -25.70 5.25 33.10
N VAL A 433 -26.26 6.32 33.66
CA VAL A 433 -25.62 7.11 34.73
C VAL A 433 -25.56 6.28 36.01
N TYR A 434 -26.65 5.58 36.33
CA TYR A 434 -26.73 4.69 37.47
C TYR A 434 -25.61 3.63 37.46
N ARG A 435 -25.42 2.89 36.35
CA ARG A 435 -24.37 1.83 36.24
C ARG A 435 -22.96 2.29 36.59
N TRP A 436 -22.55 3.46 36.10
CA TRP A 436 -21.22 4.00 36.37
C TRP A 436 -21.07 4.43 37.84
N HIS A 437 -22.09 5.06 38.41
CA HIS A 437 -22.10 5.42 39.82
C HIS A 437 -22.12 4.19 40.73
N THR A 438 -22.87 3.14 40.38
CA THR A 438 -22.88 1.87 41.11
C THR A 438 -21.51 1.20 41.08
N ALA A 439 -20.83 1.13 39.92
CA ALA A 439 -19.49 0.56 39.82
C ALA A 439 -18.44 1.36 40.63
N LYS A 440 -18.47 2.69 40.53
CA LYS A 440 -17.52 3.57 41.24
C LYS A 440 -17.72 3.59 42.75
N ASN A 441 -18.95 3.34 43.21
CA ASN A 441 -19.28 3.30 44.64
C ASN A 441 -19.33 1.85 45.18
N ASN A 442 -18.90 0.86 44.40
CA ASN A 442 -18.83 -0.52 44.86
C ASN A 442 -17.47 -0.74 45.55
N ASN A 443 -17.45 -0.59 46.88
CA ASN A 443 -16.26 -0.82 47.71
C ASN A 443 -15.61 -2.19 47.45
N ILE A 444 -16.39 -3.20 47.06
CA ILE A 444 -15.92 -4.56 46.83
C ILE A 444 -15.17 -4.68 45.49
N LEU A 445 -15.52 -3.85 44.50
CA LEU A 445 -14.77 -3.73 43.26
C LEU A 445 -13.42 -3.05 43.50
N ASP A 446 -13.39 -2.03 44.35
CA ASP A 446 -12.14 -1.37 44.76
C ASP A 446 -11.24 -2.33 45.56
N ASP A 447 -11.81 -3.09 46.50
CA ASP A 447 -11.09 -4.14 47.24
C ASP A 447 -10.53 -5.22 46.31
N ALA A 448 -11.29 -5.63 45.29
CA ALA A 448 -10.81 -6.58 44.28
C ALA A 448 -9.64 -5.99 43.46
N ILE A 449 -9.69 -4.70 43.11
CA ILE A 449 -8.62 -4.02 42.40
C ILE A 449 -7.37 -3.92 43.27
N ILE A 450 -7.51 -3.59 44.56
CA ILE A 450 -6.40 -3.57 45.52
C ILE A 450 -5.78 -4.96 45.62
N PHE A 451 -6.59 -6.00 45.81
CA PHE A 451 -6.13 -7.38 45.89
C PHE A 451 -5.36 -7.82 44.64
N LEU A 452 -5.89 -7.50 43.44
CA LEU A 452 -5.20 -7.80 42.18
C LEU A 452 -3.89 -7.02 42.06
N ASN A 453 -3.88 -5.75 42.42
CA ASN A 453 -2.64 -4.96 42.45
C ASN A 453 -1.62 -5.59 43.37
N ASP A 454 -1.98 -5.96 44.60
CA ASP A 454 -1.04 -6.56 45.55
C ASP A 454 -0.54 -7.93 45.10
N LYS A 455 -1.42 -8.75 44.52
CA LYS A 455 -1.07 -10.08 43.99
C LYS A 455 -0.02 -9.99 42.88
N TYR A 456 -0.16 -9.05 41.95
CA TYR A 456 0.76 -8.92 40.81
C TYR A 456 1.96 -8.01 41.10
N LYS A 457 1.83 -7.02 41.99
CA LYS A 457 2.95 -6.18 42.46
C LYS A 457 4.00 -6.94 43.25
N LYS A 458 3.63 -8.05 43.91
CA LYS A 458 4.60 -8.95 44.55
C LYS A 458 5.60 -9.54 43.55
N ASN A 459 5.26 -9.60 42.27
CA ASN A 459 6.13 -10.11 41.21
C ASN A 459 6.89 -8.98 40.49
N ASP A 460 6.27 -7.81 40.30
CA ASP A 460 6.90 -6.60 39.75
C ASP A 460 6.02 -5.38 40.09
N ASP A 461 6.60 -4.33 40.69
CA ASP A 461 5.89 -3.15 41.18
C ASP A 461 5.22 -2.31 40.08
N LYS A 462 5.59 -2.56 38.82
CA LYS A 462 5.05 -1.87 37.64
C LYS A 462 3.69 -2.39 37.18
N PHE A 463 3.17 -3.49 37.73
CA PHE A 463 1.83 -3.98 37.40
C PHE A 463 0.74 -3.19 38.10
N HIS A 464 -0.26 -2.74 37.32
CA HIS A 464 -1.39 -1.95 37.82
C HIS A 464 -2.72 -2.36 37.18
N PHE A 465 -3.74 -2.56 38.01
CA PHE A 465 -5.15 -2.63 37.64
C PHE A 465 -5.84 -1.30 37.95
N ARG A 466 -6.63 -0.79 36.99
CA ARG A 466 -7.41 0.44 37.14
C ARG A 466 -8.80 0.30 36.52
N LEU A 467 -9.81 0.83 37.18
CA LEU A 467 -11.16 0.92 36.63
C LEU A 467 -11.28 2.16 35.74
N ASN A 468 -11.53 1.96 34.46
CA ASN A 468 -11.69 3.00 33.47
C ASN A 468 -13.13 3.04 32.92
N ARG A 469 -13.46 4.14 32.25
CA ARG A 469 -14.74 4.34 31.56
C ARG A 469 -14.49 4.39 30.06
N GLU A 470 -15.10 3.49 29.31
CA GLU A 470 -14.98 3.45 27.85
C GLU A 470 -16.33 3.52 27.14
N VAL A 471 -16.31 3.92 25.87
CA VAL A 471 -17.50 4.05 25.02
C VAL A 471 -17.50 2.93 23.98
N TYR A 472 -18.49 2.04 24.05
CA TYR A 472 -18.74 0.98 23.07
C TYR A 472 -20.17 1.11 22.55
N ASP A 473 -20.37 1.19 21.23
CA ASP A 473 -21.69 1.30 20.60
C ASP A 473 -22.58 2.41 21.22
N ASN A 474 -21.99 3.57 21.50
CA ASN A 474 -22.63 4.70 22.20
C ASN A 474 -23.10 4.39 23.64
N LYS A 475 -22.58 3.33 24.28
CA LYS A 475 -22.83 2.94 25.67
C LYS A 475 -21.53 3.09 26.48
N TYR A 476 -21.64 3.67 27.68
CA TYR A 476 -20.54 3.69 28.62
C TYR A 476 -20.48 2.36 29.37
N VAL A 477 -19.32 1.72 29.35
CA VAL A 477 -19.08 0.44 30.01
C VAL A 477 -17.89 0.60 30.96
N PRO A 478 -18.00 0.19 32.24
CA PRO A 478 -16.85 0.12 33.11
C PRO A 478 -15.91 -0.98 32.63
N VAL A 479 -14.64 -0.63 32.49
CA VAL A 479 -13.59 -1.49 31.95
C VAL A 479 -12.46 -1.57 32.96
N LEU A 480 -12.18 -2.78 33.44
CA LEU A 480 -10.99 -3.03 34.24
C LEU A 480 -9.78 -3.11 33.32
N THR A 481 -8.84 -2.20 33.49
CA THR A 481 -7.63 -2.09 32.67
C THR A 481 -6.44 -2.63 33.44
N PHE A 482 -5.80 -3.66 32.91
CA PHE A 482 -4.55 -4.22 33.41
C PHE A 482 -3.38 -3.62 32.63
N SER A 483 -2.38 -3.09 33.33
CA SER A 483 -1.26 -2.34 32.75
C SER A 483 0.09 -2.73 33.38
N TYR A 484 1.17 -2.52 32.64
CA TYR A 484 2.56 -2.59 33.11
C TYR A 484 3.29 -1.30 32.75
N ASP A 485 3.90 -0.62 33.72
CA ASP A 485 4.65 0.63 33.52
C ASP A 485 3.91 1.64 32.61
N PHE A 486 2.65 1.91 32.98
CA PHE A 486 1.70 2.79 32.28
C PHE A 486 1.21 2.31 30.90
N CYS A 487 1.62 1.13 30.43
CA CYS A 487 1.15 0.53 29.19
C CYS A 487 -0.02 -0.42 29.43
N THR A 488 -1.13 -0.21 28.74
CA THR A 488 -2.32 -1.07 28.83
C THR A 488 -2.05 -2.43 28.19
N LEU A 489 -2.00 -3.48 29.00
CA LEU A 489 -1.86 -4.87 28.55
C LEU A 489 -3.20 -5.45 28.13
N LYS A 490 -4.26 -5.20 28.91
CA LYS A 490 -5.60 -5.72 28.65
C LYS A 490 -6.71 -4.85 29.22
N GLN A 491 -7.86 -4.90 28.56
CA GLN A 491 -9.10 -4.27 28.99
C GLN A 491 -10.20 -5.33 29.12
N ILE A 492 -10.80 -5.41 30.31
CA ILE A 492 -11.83 -6.39 30.65
C ILE A 492 -13.13 -5.63 30.88
N LYS A 493 -14.13 -5.86 30.03
CA LYS A 493 -15.47 -5.27 30.19
C LYS A 493 -16.18 -5.93 31.37
N LEU A 494 -16.67 -5.14 32.31
CA LEU A 494 -17.47 -5.64 33.43
C LEU A 494 -18.94 -5.64 33.03
N ASN A 495 -19.63 -6.76 33.23
CA ASN A 495 -21.08 -6.86 33.00
C ASN A 495 -21.87 -6.43 34.26
N ASP A 496 -23.19 -6.29 34.13
CA ASP A 496 -24.05 -5.81 35.23
C ASP A 496 -24.00 -6.75 36.47
N GLU A 497 -23.83 -8.06 36.26
CA GLU A 497 -23.70 -9.05 37.33
C GLU A 497 -22.43 -8.84 38.16
N ILE A 498 -21.29 -8.56 37.50
CA ILE A 498 -20.01 -8.29 38.16
C ILE A 498 -19.99 -6.92 38.81
N ILE A 499 -20.68 -5.93 38.24
CA ILE A 499 -20.77 -4.58 38.83
C ILE A 499 -21.63 -4.58 40.10
N GLY A 500 -22.72 -5.36 40.11
CA GLY A 500 -23.68 -5.42 41.21
C GLY A 500 -23.34 -6.44 42.30
N THR A 501 -22.30 -7.26 42.12
CA THR A 501 -21.95 -8.29 43.10
C THR A 501 -21.42 -7.69 44.40
N SER A 502 -21.83 -8.29 45.51
CA SER A 502 -21.27 -8.04 46.84
C SER A 502 -20.27 -9.12 47.28
N VAL A 503 -19.76 -9.92 46.34
CA VAL A 503 -18.85 -11.04 46.62
C VAL A 503 -17.55 -10.84 45.85
N ILE A 504 -16.47 -10.52 46.57
CA ILE A 504 -15.14 -10.22 45.99
C ILE A 504 -14.61 -11.39 45.13
N ASN A 505 -14.82 -12.63 45.56
CA ASN A 505 -14.36 -13.83 44.85
C ASN A 505 -15.01 -13.97 43.47
N THR A 506 -16.23 -13.47 43.27
CA THR A 506 -16.90 -13.48 41.97
C THR A 506 -16.19 -12.55 40.98
N ILE A 507 -15.77 -11.36 41.45
CA ILE A 507 -14.99 -10.40 40.65
C ILE A 507 -13.62 -11.00 40.32
N LEU A 508 -12.92 -11.54 41.32
CA LEU A 508 -11.59 -12.14 41.14
C LEU A 508 -11.63 -13.33 40.16
N ASN A 509 -12.62 -14.21 40.26
CA ASN A 509 -12.78 -15.34 39.36
C ASN A 509 -13.09 -14.89 37.93
N PHE A 510 -13.95 -13.88 37.76
CA PHE A 510 -14.24 -13.30 36.45
C PHE A 510 -12.99 -12.71 35.78
N VAL A 511 -12.19 -11.95 36.55
CA VAL A 511 -10.95 -11.36 36.07
C VAL A 511 -9.91 -12.44 35.76
N ASN A 512 -9.71 -13.40 36.66
CA ASN A 512 -8.77 -14.51 36.46
C ASN A 512 -9.17 -15.35 35.24
N ASN A 513 -10.45 -15.69 35.06
CA ASN A 513 -10.91 -16.43 33.89
C ASN A 513 -10.74 -15.64 32.59
N SER A 514 -10.96 -14.32 32.64
CA SER A 514 -10.74 -13.44 31.49
C SER A 514 -9.25 -13.34 31.15
N LEU A 515 -8.36 -13.34 32.14
CA LEU A 515 -6.91 -13.38 31.92
C LEU A 515 -6.47 -14.76 31.40
N ASN A 516 -6.90 -15.84 32.05
CA ASN A 516 -6.50 -17.22 31.76
C ASN A 516 -6.96 -17.72 30.38
N LYS A 517 -8.17 -17.34 29.91
CA LYS A 517 -8.67 -17.73 28.58
C LYS A 517 -7.81 -17.24 27.40
N GLU A 518 -6.98 -16.23 27.61
CA GLU A 518 -6.12 -15.65 26.56
C GLU A 518 -4.62 -15.76 26.86
N PHE A 519 -4.23 -15.83 28.15
CA PHE A 519 -2.81 -15.94 28.54
C PHE A 519 -2.29 -17.36 28.73
N LEU A 520 -3.16 -18.38 28.91
CA LEU A 520 -2.74 -19.75 29.21
C LEU A 520 -3.02 -20.76 28.07
N GLY A 521 -3.28 -20.27 26.85
CA GLY A 521 -2.88 -21.06 25.69
C GLY A 521 -1.35 -21.07 25.65
N GLU A 522 -0.74 -22.21 25.96
CA GLU A 522 0.72 -22.39 26.03
C GLU A 522 1.43 -21.71 24.84
N SER A 523 2.48 -20.94 25.14
CA SER A 523 3.38 -20.19 24.24
C SER A 523 2.89 -18.84 23.70
N CYS A 524 2.97 -17.76 24.51
CA CYS A 524 3.17 -16.40 23.95
C CYS A 524 3.62 -15.31 24.94
N LEU A 525 4.14 -15.67 26.12
CA LEU A 525 5.06 -14.76 26.81
C LEU A 525 6.43 -14.98 26.18
N ILE A 526 6.78 -14.14 25.19
CA ILE A 526 8.21 -13.95 24.93
C ILE A 526 8.79 -13.49 26.26
N ASP A 527 9.78 -14.25 26.70
CA ASP A 527 10.71 -13.97 27.76
C ASP A 527 11.34 -12.59 27.47
N GLU A 528 10.76 -11.51 27.99
CA GLU A 528 11.33 -10.16 28.01
C GLU A 528 12.85 -10.18 28.32
N PRO A 529 13.34 -11.06 29.23
CA PRO A 529 14.77 -11.35 29.39
C PRO A 529 15.56 -11.67 28.11
N LYS A 530 15.00 -12.39 27.13
CA LYS A 530 15.66 -12.73 25.86
C LYS A 530 15.79 -11.53 24.93
N ILE A 531 14.76 -10.67 24.85
CA ILE A 531 14.83 -9.43 24.07
C ILE A 531 15.82 -8.46 24.72
N LEU A 532 15.76 -8.31 26.05
CA LEU A 532 16.70 -7.49 26.81
C LEU A 532 18.14 -8.02 26.67
N SER A 533 18.33 -9.34 26.68
CA SER A 533 19.62 -10.00 26.44
C SER A 533 20.15 -9.72 25.04
N ALA A 534 19.34 -9.92 24.00
CA ALA A 534 19.70 -9.61 22.61
C ALA A 534 20.11 -8.14 22.43
N ILE A 535 19.40 -7.22 23.08
CA ILE A 535 19.70 -5.78 23.01
C ILE A 535 20.97 -5.45 23.78
N LYS A 536 21.23 -6.12 24.90
CA LYS A 536 22.51 -6.01 25.64
C LYS A 536 23.67 -6.52 24.80
N THR A 537 23.51 -7.65 24.11
CA THR A 537 24.50 -8.17 23.15
C THR A 537 24.74 -7.17 22.03
N LEU A 538 23.70 -6.60 21.44
CA LEU A 538 23.83 -5.59 20.37
C LEU A 538 24.51 -4.31 20.87
N LYS A 539 24.18 -3.85 22.06
CA LYS A 539 24.82 -2.70 22.70
C LYS A 539 26.33 -2.94 22.90
N ASN A 540 26.70 -4.15 23.33
CA ASN A 540 28.12 -4.52 23.52
C ASN A 540 28.85 -4.72 22.18
N LYS A 541 28.19 -5.37 21.20
CA LYS A 541 28.74 -5.64 19.87
C LYS A 541 28.95 -4.36 19.07
N HIS A 542 28.09 -3.38 19.27
CA HIS A 542 28.07 -2.10 18.56
C HIS A 542 28.09 -0.95 19.55
N GLU A 543 29.12 -0.89 20.40
CA GLU A 543 29.27 0.16 21.44
C GLU A 543 29.12 1.58 20.86
N ASN A 544 29.57 1.77 19.63
CA ASN A 544 29.46 3.03 18.86
C ASN A 544 28.02 3.45 18.51
N LEU A 545 27.03 2.54 18.58
CA LEU A 545 25.62 2.88 18.35
C LEU A 545 25.01 3.64 19.53
N GLY A 546 25.62 3.62 20.71
CA GLY A 546 25.15 4.41 21.85
C GLY A 546 23.70 4.11 22.26
N ILE A 547 23.32 2.83 22.24
CA ILE A 547 21.96 2.37 22.58
C ILE A 547 21.74 2.54 24.09
N SER A 548 20.84 3.42 24.47
CA SER A 548 20.74 3.92 25.86
C SER A 548 19.47 3.52 26.60
N CYS A 549 18.33 3.30 25.95
CA CYS A 549 17.07 2.99 26.65
C CYS A 549 16.06 2.24 25.78
N LEU A 550 15.23 1.41 26.42
CA LEU A 550 14.08 0.70 25.86
C LEU A 550 12.79 1.28 26.45
N ARG A 551 11.84 1.67 25.60
CA ARG A 551 10.43 1.84 26.01
C ARG A 551 9.56 1.03 25.07
N GLY A 552 8.91 0.00 25.62
CA GLY A 552 7.94 -0.81 24.92
C GLY A 552 6.55 -0.19 25.02
N PHE A 553 5.87 0.02 23.90
CA PHE A 553 4.43 0.28 23.89
C PHE A 553 3.73 -0.89 23.22
N SER A 554 2.89 -1.62 23.96
CA SER A 554 1.91 -2.51 23.36
C SER A 554 0.59 -1.76 23.18
N SER A 555 0.06 -1.80 21.97
CA SER A 555 -1.35 -1.52 21.70
C SER A 555 -1.91 -2.71 20.93
N PHE A 556 -3.24 -2.87 20.90
CA PHE A 556 -4.01 -4.01 20.35
C PHE A 556 -3.56 -4.59 18.99
N ASN A 557 -2.64 -3.94 18.25
CA ASN A 557 -2.10 -4.42 16.97
C ASN A 557 -0.59 -4.20 16.73
N ARG A 558 0.20 -3.63 17.66
CA ARG A 558 1.64 -3.32 17.47
C ARG A 558 2.45 -3.31 18.77
N THR A 559 3.69 -3.80 18.72
CA THR A 559 4.72 -3.61 19.76
C THR A 559 5.76 -2.62 19.25
N ASN A 560 5.73 -1.38 19.73
CA ASN A 560 6.77 -0.41 19.40
C ASN A 560 7.92 -0.58 20.39
N ILE A 561 9.12 -0.97 19.92
CA ILE A 561 10.34 -0.96 20.73
C ILE A 561 11.14 0.30 20.40
N ILE A 562 11.02 1.33 21.24
CA ILE A 562 11.79 2.57 21.05
C ILE A 562 13.19 2.37 21.60
N LEU A 563 14.19 2.35 20.70
CA LEU A 563 15.61 2.29 21.03
C LEU A 563 16.28 3.63 20.79
N TYR A 564 16.68 4.32 21.85
CA TYR A 564 17.41 5.58 21.74
C TYR A 564 18.89 5.32 21.43
N SER A 565 19.30 5.63 20.21
CA SER A 565 20.72 5.64 19.80
C SER A 565 21.30 7.05 19.93
N THR A 566 22.47 7.15 20.55
CA THR A 566 23.28 8.38 20.61
C THR A 566 24.34 8.44 19.50
N TYR A 567 24.18 7.65 18.43
CA TYR A 567 25.12 7.63 17.30
C TYR A 567 25.36 9.06 16.80
N LYS A 568 26.64 9.48 16.78
CA LYS A 568 27.12 10.88 16.73
C LYS A 568 26.40 11.81 15.75
N GLN A 569 25.88 11.30 14.63
CA GLN A 569 25.19 12.11 13.61
C GLN A 569 23.65 12.16 13.73
N TYR A 570 23.01 11.23 14.45
CA TYR A 570 21.55 11.09 14.49
C TYR A 570 21.06 10.89 15.92
N LYS A 571 20.88 11.99 16.66
CA LYS A 571 20.18 11.96 17.96
C LYS A 571 18.75 11.42 17.78
N ASP A 572 18.28 10.72 18.81
CA ASP A 572 16.90 10.25 18.96
C ASP A 572 16.44 9.35 17.80
N LEU A 573 17.21 8.30 17.51
CA LEU A 573 16.68 7.20 16.68
C LEU A 573 15.47 6.60 17.42
N CYS A 574 14.34 6.46 16.73
CA CYS A 574 13.18 5.74 17.25
C CYS A 574 12.98 4.54 16.36
N LEU A 575 12.99 3.36 16.96
CA LEU A 575 12.78 2.09 16.28
C LEU A 575 11.33 1.65 16.50
N THR A 576 10.74 1.06 15.47
CA THR A 576 9.39 0.50 15.53
C THR A 576 9.43 -0.81 14.78
N ILE A 577 9.23 -1.91 15.49
CA ILE A 577 9.19 -3.24 14.88
C ILE A 577 7.75 -3.47 14.43
N ASP A 578 7.57 -3.72 13.13
CA ASP A 578 6.24 -3.98 12.59
C ASP A 578 5.71 -5.38 13.01
N LYS A 579 4.42 -5.62 12.79
CA LYS A 579 3.74 -6.86 13.17
C LYS A 579 4.33 -8.10 12.49
N GLU A 580 4.77 -7.99 11.24
CA GLU A 580 5.34 -9.11 10.49
C GLU A 580 6.73 -9.47 11.02
N SER A 581 7.57 -8.46 11.27
CA SER A 581 8.88 -8.61 11.90
C SER A 581 8.77 -9.16 13.32
N TYR A 582 7.79 -8.68 14.09
CA TYR A 582 7.47 -9.19 15.42
C TYR A 582 6.94 -10.63 15.38
N SER A 583 6.06 -10.95 14.43
CA SER A 583 5.59 -12.32 14.19
C SER A 583 6.75 -13.24 13.78
N LYS A 584 7.69 -12.78 12.93
CA LYS A 584 8.89 -13.57 12.60
C LYS A 584 9.76 -13.83 13.84
N MET A 585 9.86 -12.87 14.76
CA MET A 585 10.52 -13.07 16.06
C MET A 585 9.77 -14.08 16.95
N LEU A 586 8.44 -14.10 16.91
CA LEU A 586 7.58 -15.04 17.65
C LEU A 586 7.65 -16.47 17.12
N TYR A 587 7.64 -16.64 15.79
CA TYR A 587 7.62 -17.96 15.13
C TYR A 587 9.01 -18.56 14.93
N SER A 588 10.09 -17.80 15.16
CA SER A 588 11.44 -18.35 15.14
C SER A 588 11.68 -19.21 16.38
N ASN A 589 11.39 -20.51 16.29
CA ASN A 589 11.60 -21.49 17.36
C ASN A 589 13.08 -21.73 17.76
N ASN A 590 14.05 -20.85 17.41
CA ASN A 590 15.45 -21.06 17.78
C ASN A 590 16.30 -19.77 17.90
N THR A 591 16.90 -19.62 19.09
CA THR A 591 18.06 -18.80 19.50
C THR A 591 17.96 -17.26 19.46
N CYS A 592 18.43 -16.60 20.52
CA CYS A 592 18.58 -15.13 20.62
C CYS A 592 19.27 -14.50 19.40
N ASN A 593 20.16 -15.24 18.73
CA ASN A 593 20.87 -14.81 17.53
C ASN A 593 19.97 -14.36 16.37
N ASN A 594 18.77 -14.95 16.22
CA ASN A 594 17.83 -14.56 15.16
C ASN A 594 17.10 -13.27 15.50
N VAL A 595 16.71 -13.10 16.77
CA VAL A 595 16.14 -11.87 17.32
C VAL A 595 17.14 -10.72 17.20
N GLU A 596 18.41 -10.95 17.54
CA GLU A 596 19.48 -9.97 17.38
C GLU A 596 19.65 -9.51 15.93
N LYS A 597 19.67 -10.42 14.96
CA LYS A 597 19.78 -10.07 13.54
C LYS A 597 18.59 -9.24 13.03
N ILE A 598 17.38 -9.54 13.49
CA ILE A 598 16.18 -8.79 13.12
C ILE A 598 16.28 -7.36 13.67
N ILE A 599 16.61 -7.20 14.95
CA ILE A 599 16.78 -5.88 15.57
C ILE A 599 17.94 -5.11 14.91
N GLU A 600 19.06 -5.77 14.63
CA GLU A 600 20.23 -5.19 13.97
C GLU A 600 19.86 -4.64 12.57
N ASN A 601 19.10 -5.40 11.79
CA ASN A 601 18.64 -4.97 10.47
C ASN A 601 17.71 -3.75 10.55
N GLU A 602 16.77 -3.74 11.49
CA GLU A 602 15.87 -2.60 11.68
C GLU A 602 16.61 -1.34 12.11
N VAL A 603 17.59 -1.46 13.01
CA VAL A 603 18.47 -0.34 13.41
C VAL A 603 19.16 0.27 12.19
N PHE A 604 19.76 -0.57 11.33
CA PHE A 604 20.44 -0.08 10.14
C PHE A 604 19.48 0.50 9.10
N ASN A 605 18.27 -0.04 8.96
CA ASN A 605 17.23 0.54 8.11
C ASN A 605 16.83 1.94 8.59
N CYS A 606 16.65 2.16 9.90
CA CYS A 606 16.34 3.47 10.46
C CYS A 606 17.47 4.48 10.23
N ILE A 607 18.73 4.07 10.45
CA ILE A 607 19.91 4.91 10.18
C ILE A 607 19.96 5.30 8.70
N ARG A 608 19.71 4.32 7.80
CA ARG A 608 19.64 4.54 6.36
C ARG A 608 18.63 5.61 6.00
N GLN A 609 17.40 5.47 6.49
CA GLN A 609 16.32 6.40 6.17
C GLN A 609 16.63 7.82 6.65
N LYS A 610 17.11 7.99 7.89
CA LYS A 610 17.52 9.32 8.38
C LYS A 610 18.65 9.91 7.54
N HIS A 611 19.63 9.09 7.13
CA HIS A 611 20.73 9.56 6.29
C HIS A 611 20.23 9.98 4.90
N LEU A 612 19.38 9.19 4.26
CA LEU A 612 18.80 9.50 2.94
C LEU A 612 17.88 10.71 2.98
N ASN A 613 17.16 10.94 4.08
CA ASN A 613 16.37 12.17 4.26
C ASN A 613 17.25 13.41 4.33
N LYS A 614 18.48 13.29 4.86
CA LYS A 614 19.44 14.39 4.95
C LYS A 614 20.26 14.56 3.66
N TYR A 615 20.60 13.47 2.99
CA TYR A 615 21.45 13.43 1.80
C TYR A 615 20.88 12.44 0.77
N ASN A 616 19.76 12.81 0.13
CA ASN A 616 19.14 11.96 -0.90
C ASN A 616 19.97 11.91 -2.20
N ARG A 617 20.90 12.86 -2.39
CA ARG A 617 21.77 12.99 -3.56
C ARG A 617 23.24 13.10 -3.16
N CYS A 618 24.10 12.59 -4.03
CA CYS A 618 25.55 12.74 -3.94
C CYS A 618 25.93 14.21 -3.99
N THR A 619 26.71 14.69 -3.02
CA THR A 619 27.17 16.10 -2.98
C THR A 619 28.19 16.48 -4.05
N GLU A 620 28.44 15.62 -5.05
CA GLU A 620 29.48 15.83 -6.06
C GLU A 620 28.96 15.62 -7.48
N CYS A 621 28.13 14.59 -7.72
CA CYS A 621 27.56 14.33 -9.05
C CYS A 621 26.02 14.32 -9.05
N GLU A 622 25.38 14.71 -7.96
CA GLU A 622 23.92 14.84 -7.78
C GLU A 622 23.08 13.57 -8.01
N SER A 623 23.74 12.45 -8.32
CA SER A 623 23.09 11.14 -8.46
C SER A 623 22.53 10.66 -7.13
N LEU A 624 21.44 9.88 -7.18
CA LEU A 624 20.79 9.35 -5.98
C LEU A 624 21.78 8.56 -5.12
N LEU A 625 21.85 8.91 -3.84
CA LEU A 625 22.72 8.22 -2.90
C LEU A 625 22.11 6.85 -2.58
N ARG A 626 22.85 5.77 -2.89
CA ARG A 626 22.48 4.41 -2.51
C ARG A 626 23.55 3.86 -1.57
N ILE A 627 23.13 3.49 -0.36
CA ILE A 627 23.95 2.83 0.66
C ILE A 627 23.16 1.61 1.12
N ASP A 628 23.76 0.42 1.03
CA ASP A 628 23.16 -0.82 1.52
C ASP A 628 23.43 -1.04 3.02
N ASN A 629 22.75 -2.03 3.62
CA ASN A 629 22.86 -2.28 5.05
C ASN A 629 24.26 -2.80 5.45
N GLY A 630 24.97 -3.48 4.55
CA GLY A 630 26.35 -3.94 4.79
C GLY A 630 27.33 -2.79 4.84
N GLU A 631 27.14 -1.79 3.98
CA GLU A 631 27.91 -0.56 3.97
C GLU A 631 27.63 0.27 5.23
N ILE A 632 26.37 0.44 5.63
CA ILE A 632 26.01 1.14 6.88
C ILE A 632 26.67 0.46 8.08
N LYS A 633 26.55 -0.87 8.16
CA LYS A 633 27.18 -1.66 9.21
C LYS A 633 28.69 -1.40 9.29
N PHE A 634 29.39 -1.43 8.16
CA PHE A 634 30.82 -1.13 8.11
C PHE A 634 31.15 0.26 8.66
N TYR A 635 30.43 1.30 8.24
CA TYR A 635 30.67 2.68 8.71
C TYR A 635 30.38 2.83 10.20
N VAL A 636 29.30 2.23 10.70
CA VAL A 636 28.92 2.25 12.12
C VAL A 636 29.95 1.52 12.98
N GLU A 637 30.35 0.31 12.61
CA GLU A 637 31.34 -0.50 13.34
C GLU A 637 32.70 0.21 13.42
N LYS A 638 33.10 0.94 12.36
CA LYS A 638 34.32 1.74 12.34
C LYS A 638 34.19 3.11 13.02
N GLY A 639 33.00 3.49 13.50
CA GLY A 639 32.74 4.80 14.09
C GLY A 639 32.89 5.96 13.10
N PHE A 640 32.75 5.68 11.80
CA PHE A 640 32.88 6.66 10.72
C PHE A 640 31.54 7.30 10.39
N GLU A 641 31.58 8.52 9.85
CA GLU A 641 30.39 9.15 9.30
C GLU A 641 29.94 8.48 8.00
N LEU A 642 28.62 8.36 7.82
CA LEU A 642 28.07 7.84 6.56
C LEU A 642 28.43 8.76 5.38
N PRO A 643 28.75 8.17 4.21
CA PRO A 643 29.29 8.90 3.08
C PRO A 643 28.25 9.80 2.42
N LYS A 644 28.55 11.10 2.31
CA LYS A 644 27.72 12.09 1.58
C LYS A 644 27.82 11.96 0.04
N ARG A 645 28.65 11.04 -0.45
CA ARG A 645 28.98 10.85 -1.87
C ARG A 645 28.67 9.42 -2.32
N CYS A 646 28.19 9.27 -3.55
CA CYS A 646 27.96 7.95 -4.13
C CYS A 646 29.28 7.15 -4.27
N LYS A 647 29.15 5.83 -4.45
CA LYS A 647 30.30 4.91 -4.52
C LYS A 647 31.26 5.27 -5.66
N SER A 648 30.75 5.68 -6.82
CA SER A 648 31.57 6.07 -7.97
C SER A 648 32.42 7.31 -7.69
N CYS A 649 31.84 8.38 -7.12
CA CYS A 649 32.60 9.59 -6.73
C CYS A 649 33.64 9.28 -5.65
N ARG A 650 33.29 8.43 -4.66
CA ARG A 650 34.27 7.99 -3.65
C ARG A 650 35.44 7.23 -4.28
N ASN A 651 35.17 6.34 -5.23
CA ASN A 651 36.22 5.59 -5.92
C ASN A 651 37.10 6.50 -6.80
N LYS A 652 36.51 7.45 -7.54
CA LYS A 652 37.26 8.44 -8.31
C LYS A 652 38.23 9.25 -7.42
N ARG A 653 37.78 9.68 -6.24
CA ARG A 653 38.64 10.39 -5.29
C ARG A 653 39.73 9.52 -4.66
N LYS A 654 39.51 8.20 -4.55
CA LYS A 654 40.55 7.26 -4.11
C LYS A 654 41.62 7.04 -5.18
N LEU A 655 41.28 7.18 -6.46
CA LEU A 655 42.24 7.09 -7.58
C LEU A 655 43.03 8.40 -7.78
N ASN A 656 42.44 9.54 -7.38
CA ASN A 656 43.08 10.86 -7.43
C ASN A 656 43.86 11.21 -6.15
N LYS A 657 43.99 10.27 -5.23
CA LYS A 657 44.84 10.35 -4.03
C LYS A 657 45.88 9.26 -4.14
#